data_AF-A0A8J1KXA2-F1
#
_entry.id   AF-A0A8J1KXA2-F1
#
_cell.length_a   1.000
_cell.length_b   1.000
_cell.length_c   1.000
_cell.angle_alpha   90.00
_cell.angle_beta   90.00
_cell.angle_gamma   90.00
#
_symmetry.space_group_name_H-M   'P 1'
#
loop_
_entity.id
_entity.type
_entity.pdbx_description
1 polymer ?
#
loop_
_entity_poly.entity_id
_entity_poly.type
_entity_poly.pdbx_seq_one_letter_code
_entity_poly.pdbx_strand_id
1 'polypeptide(L)'
;MSEAASGGGTMVCVAASGSSALPQGSPAVVASAAPGAARGAESPAAAAGGGGVGSAPLRIAAKKGQLRSAPWAKKLEKLGVYSACKADETCKCNGWKNPNPPPTPPRMDLQQTVVSLAEPCRSCGHPLAAHVSHLENVSEEEMNRLLGIVLDIEYLFTCVHKEEDADTKQVYFYLFKLLRKCILQMVKPAVEGSLGSPPFEKPSIEQGVNNFVQYKFSHLPSKERQTIIELAKMFLKRINYWHLETPSQRRLRSPNDDVAEYKENYTRWLCYCNVPQFCDSLNRYETTQVFGRTLLRSNFTVMRRQLLEQARQEKDKLPQEKRTLILTHFPKFLSMLEEEVYSSNSPIWDEDYMSTSSQTNDLGIQAVISTPPVARSVAYAASPSPLEQSSSGNLSPSGKPACALETNLGDKRKSSEPFAAEDAKKPRVVGDIPIELVNEVMSTITDPTAMLGPETSFLSAISARDEAARLEERRGVIEFHVVGNSLNQKPNKKIMIWLVGLQNVFSHQLPRMPKEYITRLVFDPKHKTLALIKDGRVIGGICFRMFPTQGFTEIVFCAVTSNEQVKGYGTHLMNHLKEYHIKHNVLNFLTYADEYAIGYFKKQGFSKDIKVPKARYVGYIKDYEGATLMGCELNPKIPYTEFSVIIKKQKEIIKKIIERKQAQIRKVYPGLSCFKEGVRQIPIESIPGIRETGWKPSIKERRAQRSRSTLQHIKNHPSTESSKCLALHGTCKENRSAWLL
;
A
#
# COMPACT_ATOMS: atom_id res chain seq x y z
N MET A 1 54.04 3.53 49.75
CA MET A 1 55.18 3.00 50.53
C MET A 1 55.27 1.52 50.26
N SER A 2 56.28 0.97 49.59
CA SER A 2 57.24 1.57 48.64
C SER A 2 57.84 0.42 47.79
N GLU A 3 58.06 0.67 46.50
CA GLU A 3 59.24 0.32 45.66
C GLU A 3 59.91 -1.08 45.74
N ALA A 4 60.55 -1.64 44.69
CA ALA A 4 60.64 -1.36 43.24
C ALA A 4 61.32 -2.60 42.58
N ALA A 5 60.76 -3.22 41.53
CA ALA A 5 61.00 -2.97 40.09
C ALA A 5 62.06 -3.88 39.41
N SER A 6 62.09 -3.86 38.06
CA SER A 6 62.81 -4.73 37.09
C SER A 6 62.20 -6.13 36.82
N GLY A 7 62.22 -6.66 35.59
CA GLY A 7 62.57 -6.03 34.30
C GLY A 7 62.58 -7.00 33.09
N GLY A 8 62.38 -6.47 31.87
CA GLY A 8 62.55 -7.18 30.58
C GLY A 8 61.32 -7.97 30.06
N GLY A 9 61.19 -8.23 28.75
CA GLY A 9 61.99 -7.77 27.60
C GLY A 9 61.78 -8.64 26.34
N THR A 10 61.40 -8.06 25.20
CA THR A 10 61.00 -8.79 23.97
C THR A 10 62.00 -8.60 22.82
N MET A 11 62.30 -9.65 22.03
CA MET A 11 62.58 -9.65 20.56
C MET A 11 62.94 -11.09 20.07
N VAL A 12 62.35 -11.68 19.00
CA VAL A 12 62.48 -11.50 17.52
C VAL A 12 63.51 -12.47 16.86
N CYS A 13 63.26 -12.87 15.61
CA CYS A 13 63.69 -14.12 14.97
C CYS A 13 64.85 -14.03 13.96
N VAL A 14 65.53 -15.16 13.67
CA VAL A 14 66.34 -15.42 12.44
C VAL A 14 66.22 -16.91 12.03
N ALA A 15 66.35 -17.25 10.74
CA ALA A 15 66.34 -18.62 10.15
C ALA A 15 66.97 -18.59 8.72
N ALA A 16 67.16 -19.66 7.90
CA ALA A 16 66.87 -21.11 7.94
C ALA A 16 67.76 -21.88 6.92
N SER A 17 67.96 -23.21 7.07
CA SER A 17 68.51 -24.11 6.03
C SER A 17 68.18 -25.60 6.30
N GLY A 18 67.93 -26.47 5.32
CA GLY A 18 67.69 -26.26 3.87
C GLY A 18 67.53 -27.58 3.07
N SER A 19 67.09 -27.49 1.80
CA SER A 19 67.18 -28.51 0.70
C SER A 19 66.48 -29.89 0.85
N SER A 20 65.95 -30.53 -0.20
CA SER A 20 65.66 -30.15 -1.61
C SER A 20 64.75 -31.19 -2.33
N ALA A 21 64.27 -30.84 -3.54
CA ALA A 21 63.71 -31.68 -4.61
C ALA A 21 62.18 -32.02 -4.68
N LEU A 22 61.70 -32.00 -5.93
CA LEU A 22 60.40 -32.33 -6.55
C LEU A 22 60.76 -32.97 -7.94
N PRO A 23 59.87 -33.43 -8.86
CA PRO A 23 58.40 -33.24 -8.96
C PRO A 23 57.56 -34.47 -9.42
N GLN A 24 56.23 -34.27 -9.54
CA GLN A 24 55.30 -34.66 -10.64
C GLN A 24 53.90 -35.10 -10.14
N GLY A 25 52.86 -34.95 -10.98
CA GLY A 25 51.55 -35.62 -10.81
C GLY A 25 50.32 -34.76 -10.47
N SER A 26 49.71 -34.14 -11.48
CA SER A 26 48.29 -33.70 -11.47
C SER A 26 47.35 -34.91 -11.73
N PRO A 27 46.02 -34.90 -11.41
CA PRO A 27 45.11 -33.77 -11.61
C PRO A 27 44.04 -33.52 -10.52
N ALA A 28 43.20 -32.50 -10.76
CA ALA A 28 42.13 -32.04 -9.88
C ALA A 28 40.80 -32.82 -10.05
N VAL A 29 39.93 -32.73 -9.03
CA VAL A 29 38.49 -33.03 -9.13
C VAL A 29 37.70 -31.79 -8.70
N VAL A 30 36.72 -31.39 -9.51
CA VAL A 30 35.90 -30.19 -9.29
C VAL A 30 34.56 -30.56 -8.64
N ALA A 31 34.29 -30.03 -7.46
CA ALA A 31 32.95 -30.09 -6.87
C ALA A 31 32.06 -28.99 -7.48
N SER A 32 31.08 -29.38 -8.30
CA SER A 32 30.27 -28.43 -9.09
C SER A 32 29.22 -27.70 -8.25
N ALA A 33 29.12 -26.39 -8.44
CA ALA A 33 28.06 -25.56 -7.85
C ALA A 33 26.80 -25.54 -8.75
N ALA A 34 25.62 -25.61 -8.14
CA ALA A 34 24.33 -25.45 -8.82
C ALA A 34 23.73 -24.06 -8.54
N PRO A 35 23.43 -23.23 -9.58
CA PRO A 35 22.90 -21.89 -9.38
C PRO A 35 21.37 -21.88 -9.13
N GLY A 36 20.94 -21.26 -8.04
CA GLY A 36 19.52 -21.13 -7.67
C GLY A 36 18.77 -20.08 -8.51
N ALA A 37 17.56 -20.41 -8.96
CA ALA A 37 16.74 -19.54 -9.81
C ALA A 37 16.08 -18.36 -9.05
N ALA A 38 16.00 -17.19 -9.70
CA ALA A 38 15.48 -15.96 -9.11
C ALA A 38 13.93 -15.92 -9.03
N ARG A 39 13.40 -15.40 -7.91
CA ARG A 39 11.95 -15.13 -7.74
C ARG A 39 11.51 -13.84 -8.43
N GLY A 40 10.23 -13.77 -8.76
CA GLY A 40 9.51 -12.54 -9.11
C GLY A 40 8.22 -12.46 -8.30
N ALA A 41 7.64 -11.26 -8.20
CA ALA A 41 6.31 -10.93 -7.66
C ALA A 41 5.69 -11.91 -6.64
N GLU A 42 5.93 -11.70 -5.34
CA GLU A 42 5.13 -12.31 -4.27
C GLU A 42 4.01 -11.37 -3.82
N SER A 43 2.84 -11.94 -3.51
CA SER A 43 1.66 -11.25 -2.94
C SER A 43 1.97 -10.55 -1.59
N PRO A 44 1.16 -9.58 -1.11
CA PRO A 44 1.46 -8.71 0.06
C PRO A 44 1.40 -9.41 1.44
N ALA A 45 2.23 -10.44 1.62
CA ALA A 45 1.99 -11.50 2.59
C ALA A 45 3.24 -12.02 3.33
N ALA A 46 4.35 -11.26 3.35
CA ALA A 46 5.56 -11.57 4.09
C ALA A 46 5.89 -10.49 5.14
N ALA A 47 5.31 -10.60 6.35
CA ALA A 47 5.55 -9.63 7.44
C ALA A 47 5.31 -10.19 8.85
N ALA A 48 5.95 -11.32 9.21
CA ALA A 48 6.16 -11.76 10.59
C ALA A 48 7.09 -12.98 10.66
N GLY A 49 8.04 -12.96 11.61
CA GLY A 49 8.76 -14.13 12.14
C GLY A 49 9.78 -14.81 11.21
N GLY A 50 10.91 -15.22 11.79
CA GLY A 50 11.82 -16.19 11.15
C GLY A 50 11.25 -17.61 11.23
N GLY A 51 11.58 -18.45 10.25
CA GLY A 51 11.15 -19.85 10.16
C GLY A 51 10.30 -20.14 8.92
N GLY A 52 10.76 -21.07 8.07
CA GLY A 52 10.03 -21.60 6.92
C GLY A 52 9.89 -20.65 5.71
N VAL A 53 10.54 -21.01 4.60
CA VAL A 53 10.38 -20.32 3.31
C VAL A 53 9.14 -20.85 2.59
N GLY A 54 8.02 -20.15 2.71
CA GLY A 54 6.77 -20.43 2.01
C GLY A 54 5.87 -19.20 1.97
N SER A 55 5.13 -19.03 0.87
CA SER A 55 4.17 -17.95 0.67
C SER A 55 3.02 -18.02 1.68
N ALA A 56 2.27 -16.93 1.90
CA ALA A 56 1.22 -16.94 2.92
C ALA A 56 0.11 -17.98 2.70
N PRO A 57 -0.36 -18.28 1.47
CA PRO A 57 -1.30 -19.40 1.26
C PRO A 57 -0.74 -20.74 1.77
N LEU A 58 0.56 -21.01 1.56
CA LEU A 58 1.23 -22.18 2.11
C LEU A 58 1.36 -22.12 3.64
N ARG A 59 1.58 -20.92 4.23
CA ARG A 59 1.57 -20.71 5.69
C ARG A 59 0.18 -20.92 6.31
N ILE A 60 -0.90 -20.56 5.60
CA ILE A 60 -2.29 -20.84 6.00
C ILE A 60 -2.57 -22.33 5.92
N ALA A 61 -2.22 -22.99 4.80
CA ALA A 61 -2.37 -24.43 4.63
C ALA A 61 -1.62 -25.23 5.72
N ALA A 62 -0.38 -24.82 6.05
CA ALA A 62 0.38 -25.40 7.16
C ALA A 62 -0.31 -25.21 8.53
N LYS A 63 -0.86 -24.01 8.80
CA LYS A 63 -1.67 -23.75 10.00
C LYS A 63 -2.96 -24.57 10.04
N LYS A 64 -3.64 -24.74 8.89
CA LYS A 64 -4.83 -25.62 8.77
C LYS A 64 -4.45 -27.06 9.10
N GLY A 65 -3.32 -27.56 8.61
CA GLY A 65 -2.77 -28.86 9.02
C GLY A 65 -2.56 -28.97 10.53
N GLN A 66 -1.80 -28.04 11.12
CA GLN A 66 -1.50 -28.00 12.57
C GLN A 66 -2.74 -27.87 13.47
N LEU A 67 -3.80 -27.20 12.99
CA LEU A 67 -5.06 -27.06 13.74
C LEU A 67 -5.97 -28.28 13.58
N ARG A 68 -5.95 -28.95 12.42
CA ARG A 68 -6.63 -30.24 12.21
C ARG A 68 -6.03 -31.36 13.07
N SER A 69 -4.72 -31.32 13.34
CA SER A 69 -4.03 -32.24 14.25
C SER A 69 -4.04 -31.81 15.73
N ALA A 70 -4.84 -30.81 16.12
CA ALA A 70 -4.91 -30.35 17.51
C ALA A 70 -5.90 -31.19 18.36
N PRO A 71 -5.70 -31.32 19.70
CA PRO A 71 -6.67 -31.99 20.57
C PRO A 71 -8.06 -31.35 20.54
N TRP A 72 -9.11 -32.16 20.73
CA TRP A 72 -10.53 -31.76 20.62
C TRP A 72 -10.88 -30.50 21.41
N ALA A 73 -10.47 -30.40 22.68
CA ALA A 73 -10.71 -29.21 23.52
C ALA A 73 -10.19 -27.90 22.89
N LYS A 74 -9.05 -27.95 22.18
CA LYS A 74 -8.44 -26.80 21.49
C LYS A 74 -9.11 -26.51 20.14
N LYS A 75 -9.72 -27.50 19.50
CA LYS A 75 -10.65 -27.31 18.37
C LYS A 75 -11.89 -26.54 18.83
N LEU A 76 -12.49 -26.97 19.95
CA LEU A 76 -13.66 -26.33 20.56
C LEU A 76 -13.37 -24.89 21.04
N GLU A 77 -12.24 -24.64 21.72
CA GLU A 77 -11.80 -23.29 22.13
C GLU A 77 -11.80 -22.31 20.93
N LYS A 78 -11.16 -22.73 19.82
CA LYS A 78 -11.04 -21.90 18.61
C LYS A 78 -12.38 -21.61 17.93
N LEU A 79 -13.33 -22.55 17.97
CA LEU A 79 -14.67 -22.35 17.41
C LEU A 79 -15.62 -21.59 18.34
N GLY A 80 -15.46 -21.73 19.65
CA GLY A 80 -16.24 -21.01 20.66
C GLY A 80 -16.18 -19.50 20.47
N VAL A 81 -15.03 -18.95 20.05
CA VAL A 81 -14.83 -17.53 19.72
C VAL A 81 -15.77 -17.00 18.62
N TYR A 82 -16.26 -17.88 17.74
CA TYR A 82 -17.14 -17.56 16.62
C TYR A 82 -18.57 -18.11 16.76
N SER A 83 -18.84 -18.89 17.81
CA SER A 83 -20.11 -19.57 18.04
C SER A 83 -21.07 -18.78 18.93
N ALA A 84 -22.38 -18.98 18.74
CA ALA A 84 -23.41 -18.38 19.59
C ALA A 84 -23.54 -19.13 20.94
N CYS A 85 -23.83 -18.38 22.01
CA CYS A 85 -24.14 -18.96 23.31
C CYS A 85 -25.57 -19.51 23.33
N LYS A 86 -25.75 -20.71 23.86
CA LYS A 86 -27.02 -21.43 24.02
C LYS A 86 -27.32 -21.75 25.50
N ALA A 87 -26.90 -20.88 26.43
CA ALA A 87 -27.19 -21.04 27.87
C ALA A 87 -28.65 -20.69 28.18
N ASP A 88 -29.08 -19.48 27.80
CA ASP A 88 -30.45 -18.99 27.91
C ASP A 88 -30.95 -18.53 26.53
N GLU A 89 -32.24 -18.68 26.24
CA GLU A 89 -32.85 -18.12 25.02
C GLU A 89 -32.81 -16.57 24.97
N THR A 90 -32.58 -15.91 26.11
CA THR A 90 -32.39 -14.46 26.16
C THR A 90 -30.96 -14.02 25.77
N CYS A 91 -30.00 -14.94 25.71
CA CYS A 91 -28.58 -14.64 25.54
C CYS A 91 -28.23 -14.30 24.10
N LYS A 92 -27.79 -13.05 23.84
CA LYS A 92 -27.42 -12.57 22.50
C LYS A 92 -25.91 -12.60 22.23
N CYS A 93 -25.18 -13.50 22.90
CA CYS A 93 -23.73 -13.63 22.77
C CYS A 93 -23.35 -14.41 21.49
N ASN A 94 -22.56 -13.80 20.62
CA ASN A 94 -22.16 -14.33 19.30
C ASN A 94 -20.64 -14.63 19.23
N GLY A 95 -20.09 -15.17 20.32
CA GLY A 95 -18.68 -15.57 20.43
C GLY A 95 -18.18 -15.55 21.87
N TRP A 96 -17.64 -16.67 22.35
CA TRP A 96 -16.93 -16.77 23.62
C TRP A 96 -15.72 -15.84 23.61
N LYS A 97 -15.44 -15.20 24.74
CA LYS A 97 -14.22 -14.39 24.92
C LYS A 97 -13.50 -14.84 26.18
N ASN A 98 -12.28 -15.32 25.99
CA ASN A 98 -11.38 -15.75 27.05
C ASN A 98 -11.25 -14.62 28.12
N PRO A 99 -11.52 -14.92 29.42
CA PRO A 99 -11.36 -13.95 30.49
C PRO A 99 -9.90 -13.57 30.75
N ASN A 100 -8.97 -14.50 30.46
CA ASN A 100 -7.52 -14.40 30.65
C ASN A 100 -6.80 -14.34 29.27
N PRO A 101 -6.89 -13.22 28.53
CA PRO A 101 -6.25 -13.13 27.22
C PRO A 101 -4.72 -13.27 27.32
N PRO A 102 -4.07 -14.04 26.43
CA PRO A 102 -2.63 -14.21 26.45
C PRO A 102 -1.92 -12.86 26.23
N PRO A 103 -0.78 -12.61 26.91
CA PRO A 103 -0.09 -11.33 26.84
C PRO A 103 0.41 -11.03 25.43
N THR A 104 0.12 -9.83 24.94
CA THR A 104 0.69 -9.28 23.69
C THR A 104 1.92 -8.41 24.00
N PRO A 105 3.09 -8.64 23.38
CA PRO A 105 3.39 -9.67 22.38
C PRO A 105 3.53 -11.07 23.01
N PRO A 106 3.22 -12.14 22.26
CA PRO A 106 3.35 -13.50 22.76
C PRO A 106 4.81 -13.84 23.08
N ARG A 107 5.07 -14.24 24.32
CA ARG A 107 6.34 -14.87 24.71
C ARG A 107 6.35 -16.31 24.16
N MET A 108 7.52 -16.79 23.74
CA MET A 108 7.64 -18.12 23.13
C MET A 108 7.59 -19.26 24.17
N ASP A 109 7.93 -18.97 25.42
CA ASP A 109 8.05 -19.95 26.51
C ASP A 109 6.89 -19.88 27.52
N LEU A 110 5.65 -20.07 27.04
CA LEU A 110 4.57 -20.57 27.89
C LEU A 110 3.93 -21.80 27.26
N GLN A 111 4.01 -22.90 28.00
CA GLN A 111 3.28 -24.14 27.73
C GLN A 111 1.78 -23.82 27.71
N GLN A 112 1.09 -24.19 26.62
CA GLN A 112 -0.28 -23.73 26.38
C GLN A 112 -1.22 -24.24 27.46
N THR A 113 -1.70 -23.32 28.30
CA THR A 113 -2.70 -23.57 29.33
C THR A 113 -3.97 -24.11 28.66
N VAL A 114 -4.40 -25.32 29.05
CA VAL A 114 -5.59 -25.94 28.48
C VAL A 114 -6.81 -25.21 29.01
N VAL A 115 -7.48 -24.45 28.14
CA VAL A 115 -8.73 -23.74 28.47
C VAL A 115 -9.79 -24.76 28.88
N SER A 116 -10.41 -24.55 30.04
CA SER A 116 -11.47 -25.42 30.53
C SER A 116 -12.82 -25.08 29.91
N LEU A 117 -13.63 -26.09 29.59
CA LEU A 117 -15.01 -25.90 29.12
C LEU A 117 -15.89 -25.15 30.13
N ALA A 118 -15.49 -25.11 31.41
CA ALA A 118 -16.16 -24.34 32.46
C ALA A 118 -15.83 -22.82 32.45
N GLU A 119 -14.87 -22.34 31.64
CA GLU A 119 -14.42 -20.94 31.73
C GLU A 119 -15.50 -19.93 31.27
N PRO A 120 -15.82 -18.92 32.11
CA PRO A 120 -16.89 -17.97 31.85
C PRO A 120 -16.53 -16.98 30.74
N CYS A 121 -17.43 -16.81 29.77
CA CYS A 121 -17.28 -15.84 28.69
C CYS A 121 -17.31 -14.40 29.24
N ARG A 122 -16.24 -13.63 28.98
CA ARG A 122 -16.16 -12.21 29.38
C ARG A 122 -17.29 -11.32 28.84
N SER A 123 -18.08 -11.78 27.85
CA SER A 123 -19.20 -11.00 27.28
C SER A 123 -20.59 -11.36 27.84
N CYS A 124 -20.76 -12.49 28.52
CA CYS A 124 -22.07 -12.93 29.02
C CYS A 124 -22.06 -13.80 30.29
N GLY A 125 -20.91 -14.05 30.90
CA GLY A 125 -20.76 -14.90 32.10
C GLY A 125 -20.83 -16.41 31.82
N HIS A 126 -21.60 -16.84 30.81
CA HIS A 126 -21.82 -18.25 30.52
C HIS A 126 -20.56 -19.03 30.10
N PRO A 127 -20.42 -20.31 30.48
CA PRO A 127 -19.23 -21.11 30.23
C PRO A 127 -18.96 -21.34 28.73
N LEU A 128 -17.72 -21.71 28.40
CA LEU A 128 -17.33 -22.14 27.05
C LEU A 128 -18.21 -23.30 26.55
N ALA A 129 -18.55 -24.26 27.42
CA ALA A 129 -19.47 -25.37 27.13
C ALA A 129 -20.78 -24.88 26.49
N ALA A 130 -21.41 -23.84 27.05
CA ALA A 130 -22.66 -23.28 26.52
C ALA A 130 -22.48 -22.53 25.17
N HIS A 131 -21.25 -22.28 24.73
CA HIS A 131 -20.95 -21.75 23.39
C HIS A 131 -20.59 -22.86 22.39
N VAL A 132 -20.26 -24.08 22.84
CA VAL A 132 -19.76 -25.17 21.98
C VAL A 132 -20.55 -26.48 22.06
N SER A 133 -21.62 -26.55 22.86
CA SER A 133 -22.48 -27.75 23.01
C SER A 133 -23.00 -28.31 21.68
N HIS A 134 -23.33 -27.43 20.73
CA HIS A 134 -23.73 -27.79 19.37
C HIS A 134 -22.60 -28.39 18.49
N LEU A 135 -21.36 -28.44 18.98
CA LEU A 135 -20.18 -29.00 18.31
C LEU A 135 -19.70 -30.30 18.98
N GLU A 136 -20.30 -30.71 20.10
CA GLU A 136 -19.86 -31.85 20.92
C GLU A 136 -20.07 -33.19 20.21
N ASN A 137 -21.19 -33.34 19.50
CA ASN A 137 -21.58 -34.54 18.76
C ASN A 137 -21.34 -34.43 17.23
N VAL A 138 -20.42 -33.55 16.80
CA VAL A 138 -20.16 -33.27 15.38
C VAL A 138 -19.02 -34.16 14.85
N SER A 139 -19.09 -34.59 13.59
CA SER A 139 -18.03 -35.42 12.99
C SER A 139 -16.69 -34.66 12.90
N GLU A 140 -15.57 -35.39 12.96
CA GLU A 140 -14.25 -34.74 12.85
C GLU A 140 -14.04 -34.05 11.49
N GLU A 141 -14.66 -34.56 10.41
CA GLU A 141 -14.64 -33.90 9.10
C GLU A 141 -15.28 -32.51 9.14
N GLU A 142 -16.47 -32.40 9.73
CA GLU A 142 -17.23 -31.15 9.85
C GLU A 142 -16.54 -30.18 10.83
N MET A 143 -16.02 -30.70 11.94
CA MET A 143 -15.13 -29.95 12.85
C MET A 143 -13.92 -29.37 12.10
N ASN A 144 -13.24 -30.18 11.28
CA ASN A 144 -12.09 -29.77 10.48
C ASN A 144 -12.45 -28.82 9.32
N ARG A 145 -13.70 -28.84 8.83
CA ARG A 145 -14.26 -27.84 7.90
C ARG A 145 -14.44 -26.49 8.59
N LEU A 146 -15.13 -26.47 9.73
CA LEU A 146 -15.39 -25.24 10.49
C LEU A 146 -14.08 -24.56 10.96
N LEU A 147 -13.06 -25.34 11.35
CA LEU A 147 -11.71 -24.82 11.66
C LEU A 147 -10.99 -24.23 10.43
N GLY A 148 -11.27 -24.76 9.23
CA GLY A 148 -10.83 -24.16 7.97
C GLY A 148 -11.39 -22.74 7.80
N ILE A 149 -12.70 -22.59 8.03
CA ILE A 149 -13.41 -21.31 7.97
C ILE A 149 -12.88 -20.32 9.01
N VAL A 150 -12.59 -20.76 10.24
CA VAL A 150 -11.95 -19.91 11.28
C VAL A 150 -10.63 -19.31 10.81
N LEU A 151 -9.76 -20.13 10.22
CA LEU A 151 -8.45 -19.67 9.74
C LEU A 151 -8.56 -18.75 8.50
N ASP A 152 -9.56 -18.98 7.64
CA ASP A 152 -9.88 -18.08 6.52
C ASP A 152 -10.43 -16.74 7.01
N ILE A 153 -11.23 -16.71 8.07
CA ILE A 153 -11.68 -15.48 8.75
C ILE A 153 -10.50 -14.72 9.37
N GLU A 154 -9.58 -15.40 10.07
CA GLU A 154 -8.37 -14.77 10.63
C GLU A 154 -7.49 -14.14 9.54
N TYR A 155 -7.38 -14.80 8.38
CA TYR A 155 -6.62 -14.27 7.25
C TYR A 155 -7.34 -13.11 6.53
N LEU A 156 -8.64 -13.25 6.21
CA LEU A 156 -9.43 -12.18 5.59
C LEU A 156 -9.49 -10.93 6.48
N PHE A 157 -9.60 -11.09 7.80
CA PHE A 157 -9.50 -9.97 8.74
C PHE A 157 -8.15 -9.25 8.63
N THR A 158 -7.05 -10.00 8.44
CA THR A 158 -5.72 -9.44 8.19
C THR A 158 -5.65 -8.71 6.84
N CYS A 159 -6.28 -9.24 5.78
CA CYS A 159 -6.37 -8.56 4.49
C CYS A 159 -7.18 -7.25 4.58
N VAL A 160 -8.36 -7.27 5.23
CA VAL A 160 -9.19 -6.06 5.46
C VAL A 160 -8.40 -4.94 6.15
N HIS A 161 -7.47 -5.26 7.07
CA HIS A 161 -6.64 -4.26 7.75
C HIS A 161 -5.44 -3.77 6.93
N LYS A 162 -4.97 -4.54 5.96
CA LYS A 162 -3.88 -4.14 5.04
C LYS A 162 -4.37 -3.40 3.80
N GLU A 163 -5.60 -3.66 3.37
CA GLU A 163 -6.11 -3.19 2.08
C GLU A 163 -6.31 -1.66 2.06
N GLU A 164 -5.71 -0.99 1.07
CA GLU A 164 -5.85 0.46 0.84
C GLU A 164 -7.03 0.76 -0.11
N ASP A 165 -7.39 -0.14 -1.04
CA ASP A 165 -8.50 0.07 -1.99
C ASP A 165 -9.88 -0.14 -1.34
N ALA A 166 -10.78 0.83 -1.51
CA ALA A 166 -12.09 0.83 -0.84
C ALA A 166 -13.05 -0.25 -1.36
N ASP A 167 -13.04 -0.54 -2.66
CA ASP A 167 -13.92 -1.53 -3.28
C ASP A 167 -13.46 -2.95 -2.90
N THR A 168 -12.17 -3.23 -3.03
CA THR A 168 -11.57 -4.51 -2.62
C THR A 168 -11.78 -4.78 -1.13
N LYS A 169 -11.60 -3.76 -0.27
CA LYS A 169 -11.83 -3.85 1.18
C LYS A 169 -13.30 -4.11 1.52
N GLN A 170 -14.25 -3.56 0.77
CA GLN A 170 -15.68 -3.84 0.92
C GLN A 170 -16.00 -5.32 0.62
N VAL A 171 -15.40 -5.89 -0.43
CA VAL A 171 -15.59 -7.30 -0.80
C VAL A 171 -14.99 -8.24 0.26
N TYR A 172 -13.76 -8.00 0.72
CA TYR A 172 -13.17 -8.80 1.81
C TYR A 172 -13.99 -8.72 3.10
N PHE A 173 -14.58 -7.56 3.42
CA PHE A 173 -15.43 -7.40 4.61
C PHE A 173 -16.81 -8.08 4.47
N TYR A 174 -17.35 -8.14 3.24
CA TYR A 174 -18.53 -8.98 2.93
C TYR A 174 -18.20 -10.47 3.10
N LEU A 175 -17.09 -10.96 2.54
CA LEU A 175 -16.70 -12.38 2.66
C LEU A 175 -16.38 -12.75 4.12
N PHE A 176 -15.74 -11.87 4.89
CA PHE A 176 -15.55 -12.02 6.34
C PHE A 176 -16.88 -12.18 7.09
N LYS A 177 -17.91 -11.37 6.76
CA LYS A 177 -19.25 -11.51 7.34
C LYS A 177 -19.93 -12.81 6.92
N LEU A 178 -19.82 -13.19 5.65
CA LEU A 178 -20.38 -14.42 5.10
C LEU A 178 -19.81 -15.65 5.82
N LEU A 179 -18.49 -15.79 5.87
CA LEU A 179 -17.83 -16.91 6.55
C LEU A 179 -18.22 -16.97 8.04
N ARG A 180 -18.33 -15.82 8.73
CA ARG A 180 -18.79 -15.78 10.13
C ARG A 180 -20.26 -16.21 10.29
N LYS A 181 -21.16 -15.79 9.39
CA LYS A 181 -22.55 -16.30 9.32
C LYS A 181 -22.55 -17.82 9.15
N CYS A 182 -21.65 -18.36 8.32
CA CYS A 182 -21.57 -19.78 8.03
C CYS A 182 -21.09 -20.63 9.22
N ILE A 183 -20.19 -20.13 10.08
CA ILE A 183 -19.88 -20.81 11.36
C ILE A 183 -21.11 -20.79 12.27
N LEU A 184 -21.73 -19.62 12.49
CA LEU A 184 -22.88 -19.44 13.38
C LEU A 184 -24.10 -20.30 12.99
N GLN A 185 -24.24 -20.65 11.71
CA GLN A 185 -25.33 -21.46 11.16
C GLN A 185 -24.90 -22.88 10.73
N MET A 186 -23.62 -23.23 10.89
CA MET A 186 -22.99 -24.48 10.39
C MET A 186 -23.19 -24.78 8.89
N VAL A 187 -23.51 -23.79 8.06
CA VAL A 187 -23.74 -23.98 6.61
C VAL A 187 -22.44 -23.98 5.79
N LYS A 188 -22.50 -24.43 4.53
CA LYS A 188 -21.43 -24.21 3.54
C LYS A 188 -21.52 -22.77 3.00
N PRO A 189 -20.39 -22.05 2.81
CA PRO A 189 -20.43 -20.65 2.40
C PRO A 189 -20.70 -20.49 0.91
N ALA A 190 -21.96 -20.20 0.57
CA ALA A 190 -22.37 -19.72 -0.73
C ALA A 190 -22.34 -18.18 -0.78
N VAL A 191 -21.81 -17.60 -1.86
CA VAL A 191 -21.91 -16.16 -2.12
C VAL A 191 -23.31 -15.87 -2.65
N GLU A 192 -24.19 -15.44 -1.74
CA GLU A 192 -25.58 -15.05 -2.00
C GLU A 192 -25.65 -13.53 -2.30
N GLY A 193 -26.29 -13.13 -3.41
CA GLY A 193 -26.54 -11.71 -3.69
C GLY A 193 -26.87 -11.39 -5.15
N SER A 194 -26.99 -10.09 -5.44
CA SER A 194 -27.35 -9.53 -6.76
C SER A 194 -26.24 -9.62 -7.82
N LEU A 195 -25.15 -10.35 -7.56
CA LEU A 195 -23.98 -10.47 -8.44
C LEU A 195 -24.13 -11.57 -9.50
N GLY A 196 -25.22 -12.34 -9.44
CA GLY A 196 -25.39 -13.58 -10.19
C GLY A 196 -24.52 -14.73 -9.65
N SER A 197 -24.67 -15.91 -10.26
CA SER A 197 -23.87 -17.10 -10.00
C SER A 197 -23.06 -17.48 -11.25
N PRO A 198 -21.84 -18.02 -11.13
CA PRO A 198 -21.07 -18.46 -12.29
C PRO A 198 -21.74 -19.65 -13.03
N PRO A 199 -21.57 -19.77 -14.36
CA PRO A 199 -20.86 -18.88 -15.26
C PRO A 199 -21.64 -17.59 -15.56
N PHE A 200 -20.93 -16.46 -15.68
CA PHE A 200 -21.53 -15.13 -15.88
C PHE A 200 -21.71 -14.77 -17.35
N GLU A 201 -20.98 -15.43 -18.25
CA GLU A 201 -20.93 -15.13 -19.67
C GLU A 201 -20.58 -16.40 -20.46
N LYS A 202 -21.15 -16.55 -21.65
CA LYS A 202 -20.82 -17.61 -22.61
C LYS A 202 -20.68 -17.02 -24.03
N PRO A 203 -19.87 -17.65 -24.90
CA PRO A 203 -18.87 -18.66 -24.58
C PRO A 203 -17.76 -18.11 -23.66
N SER A 204 -17.17 -19.00 -22.86
CA SER A 204 -16.14 -18.62 -21.89
C SER A 204 -14.83 -18.21 -22.56
N ILE A 205 -13.91 -17.56 -21.83
CA ILE A 205 -12.57 -17.21 -22.34
C ILE A 205 -11.81 -18.46 -22.80
N GLU A 206 -11.94 -19.58 -22.07
CA GLU A 206 -11.37 -20.86 -22.47
C GLU A 206 -11.94 -21.35 -23.80
N GLN A 207 -13.27 -21.29 -23.99
CA GLN A 207 -13.89 -21.69 -25.25
C GLN A 207 -13.54 -20.74 -26.41
N GLY A 208 -13.60 -19.42 -26.20
CA GLY A 208 -13.25 -18.44 -27.23
C GLY A 208 -11.79 -18.52 -27.67
N VAL A 209 -10.86 -18.80 -26.75
CA VAL A 209 -9.45 -19.05 -27.08
C VAL A 209 -9.26 -20.38 -27.81
N ASN A 210 -10.02 -21.43 -27.47
CA ASN A 210 -10.00 -22.69 -28.22
C ASN A 210 -10.57 -22.52 -29.64
N ASN A 211 -11.69 -21.80 -29.79
CA ASN A 211 -12.28 -21.42 -31.07
C ASN A 211 -11.28 -20.61 -31.92
N PHE A 212 -10.60 -19.62 -31.32
CA PHE A 212 -9.54 -18.84 -31.97
C PHE A 212 -8.38 -19.69 -32.51
N VAL A 213 -7.92 -20.68 -31.72
CA VAL A 213 -6.84 -21.58 -32.17
C VAL A 213 -7.26 -22.39 -33.39
N GLN A 214 -8.51 -22.86 -33.44
CA GLN A 214 -9.05 -23.54 -34.62
C GLN A 214 -9.21 -22.57 -35.80
N TYR A 215 -9.82 -21.41 -35.57
CA TYR A 215 -10.14 -20.41 -36.61
C TYR A 215 -8.89 -19.92 -37.35
N LYS A 216 -7.83 -19.56 -36.60
CA LYS A 216 -6.61 -18.95 -37.18
C LYS A 216 -5.50 -19.94 -37.50
N PHE A 217 -5.47 -21.15 -36.92
CA PHE A 217 -4.31 -22.05 -36.99
C PHE A 217 -4.65 -23.52 -37.30
N SER A 218 -5.90 -23.85 -37.65
CA SER A 218 -6.30 -25.17 -38.18
C SER A 218 -5.41 -25.66 -39.32
N HIS A 219 -5.14 -24.78 -40.29
CA HIS A 219 -4.35 -25.03 -41.50
C HIS A 219 -2.84 -25.27 -41.24
N LEU A 220 -2.33 -25.02 -40.03
CA LEU A 220 -0.90 -25.22 -39.76
C LEU A 220 -0.54 -26.71 -39.60
N PRO A 221 0.72 -27.11 -39.96
CA PRO A 221 1.22 -28.46 -39.70
C PRO A 221 1.10 -28.85 -38.24
N SER A 222 0.83 -30.14 -37.96
CA SER A 222 0.50 -30.63 -36.61
C SER A 222 1.50 -30.21 -35.51
N LYS A 223 2.80 -30.12 -35.82
CA LYS A 223 3.84 -29.67 -34.88
C LYS A 223 3.71 -28.19 -34.50
N GLU A 224 3.39 -27.34 -35.48
CA GLU A 224 3.16 -25.90 -35.26
C GLU A 224 1.81 -25.64 -34.61
N ARG A 225 0.76 -26.36 -35.03
CA ARG A 225 -0.56 -26.30 -34.40
C ARG A 225 -0.52 -26.71 -32.92
N GLN A 226 0.20 -27.78 -32.58
CA GLN A 226 0.49 -28.18 -31.19
C GLN A 226 1.23 -27.07 -30.42
N THR A 227 2.22 -26.44 -31.06
CA THR A 227 2.99 -25.32 -30.49
C THR A 227 2.10 -24.11 -30.17
N ILE A 228 1.11 -23.80 -31.02
CA ILE A 228 0.10 -22.76 -30.75
C ILE A 228 -0.86 -23.17 -29.63
N ILE A 229 -1.30 -24.45 -29.58
CA ILE A 229 -2.14 -24.98 -28.49
C ILE A 229 -1.43 -24.85 -27.13
N GLU A 230 -0.11 -25.04 -27.08
CA GLU A 230 0.67 -24.85 -25.85
C GLU A 230 0.78 -23.36 -25.44
N LEU A 231 0.92 -22.43 -26.40
CA LEU A 231 0.83 -20.99 -26.13
C LEU A 231 -0.56 -20.57 -25.63
N ALA A 232 -1.64 -21.13 -26.19
CA ALA A 232 -3.01 -20.88 -25.74
C ALA A 232 -3.24 -21.40 -24.31
N LYS A 233 -2.80 -22.63 -24.01
CA LYS A 233 -2.85 -23.19 -22.64
C LYS A 233 -2.00 -22.39 -21.65
N MET A 234 -0.83 -21.89 -22.06
CA MET A 234 -0.02 -20.98 -21.25
C MET A 234 -0.75 -19.65 -20.98
N PHE A 235 -1.38 -19.07 -21.99
CA PHE A 235 -2.16 -17.83 -21.88
C PHE A 235 -3.33 -17.98 -20.90
N LEU A 236 -4.19 -19.00 -21.10
CA LEU A 236 -5.31 -19.30 -20.21
C LEU A 236 -4.85 -19.53 -18.77
N LYS A 237 -3.80 -20.34 -18.57
CA LYS A 237 -3.22 -20.57 -17.24
C LYS A 237 -2.72 -19.28 -16.58
N ARG A 238 -2.15 -18.33 -17.34
CA ARG A 238 -1.73 -17.03 -16.77
C ARG A 238 -2.92 -16.18 -16.34
N ILE A 239 -4.04 -16.19 -17.08
CA ILE A 239 -5.28 -15.47 -16.71
C ILE A 239 -5.81 -15.95 -15.36
N ASN A 240 -5.83 -17.26 -15.10
CA ASN A 240 -6.39 -17.82 -13.86
C ASN A 240 -5.62 -17.44 -12.57
N TYR A 241 -4.38 -16.95 -12.71
CA TYR A 241 -3.57 -16.40 -11.61
C TYR A 241 -3.24 -14.91 -11.77
N TRP A 242 -3.88 -14.22 -12.73
CA TRP A 242 -3.66 -12.79 -12.95
C TRP A 242 -4.50 -11.96 -11.98
N HIS A 243 -3.92 -10.87 -11.47
CA HIS A 243 -4.62 -9.90 -10.62
C HIS A 243 -5.15 -8.75 -11.49
N LEU A 244 -6.47 -8.59 -11.51
CA LEU A 244 -7.15 -7.49 -12.21
C LEU A 244 -6.84 -6.14 -11.55
N GLU A 245 -6.77 -5.08 -12.35
CA GLU A 245 -6.67 -3.68 -11.86
C GLU A 245 -7.90 -3.35 -11.00
N THR A 246 -7.75 -2.63 -9.88
CA THR A 246 -8.90 -2.24 -9.06
C THR A 246 -9.80 -1.25 -9.81
N PRO A 247 -11.11 -1.13 -9.49
CA PRO A 247 -11.98 -0.15 -10.11
C PRO A 247 -11.49 1.31 -9.90
N SER A 248 -10.79 1.57 -8.79
CA SER A 248 -10.10 2.84 -8.53
C SER A 248 -8.96 3.10 -9.54
N GLN A 249 -8.15 2.08 -9.82
CA GLN A 249 -7.05 2.15 -10.80
C GLN A 249 -7.60 2.31 -12.23
N ARG A 250 -8.62 1.53 -12.62
CA ARG A 250 -9.27 1.64 -13.93
C ARG A 250 -9.83 3.05 -14.17
N ARG A 251 -10.54 3.61 -13.19
CA ARG A 251 -11.15 4.96 -13.28
C ARG A 251 -10.12 6.07 -13.53
N LEU A 252 -8.89 5.91 -13.03
CA LEU A 252 -7.79 6.86 -13.27
C LEU A 252 -7.26 6.79 -14.72
N ARG A 253 -7.42 5.64 -15.39
CA ARG A 253 -6.94 5.36 -16.75
C ARG A 253 -8.00 5.63 -17.82
N SER A 254 -9.24 5.21 -17.57
CA SER A 254 -10.38 5.34 -18.47
C SER A 254 -11.55 6.02 -17.75
N PRO A 255 -11.56 7.36 -17.62
CA PRO A 255 -12.61 8.08 -16.91
C PRO A 255 -13.96 8.11 -17.66
N ASN A 256 -13.98 7.70 -18.93
CA ASN A 256 -15.17 7.71 -19.80
C ASN A 256 -15.79 6.31 -20.02
N ASP A 257 -15.17 5.24 -19.50
CA ASP A 257 -15.73 3.87 -19.55
C ASP A 257 -16.88 3.73 -18.53
N ASP A 258 -17.78 2.77 -18.74
CA ASP A 258 -18.69 2.34 -17.66
C ASP A 258 -17.91 1.58 -16.58
N VAL A 259 -17.62 2.29 -15.49
CA VAL A 259 -16.92 1.73 -14.32
C VAL A 259 -17.84 0.83 -13.48
N ALA A 260 -19.17 0.89 -13.63
CA ALA A 260 -20.10 0.08 -12.86
C ALA A 260 -20.07 -1.40 -13.30
N GLU A 261 -20.16 -1.67 -14.61
CA GLU A 261 -20.04 -3.03 -15.16
C GLU A 261 -18.68 -3.65 -14.82
N TYR A 262 -17.59 -2.89 -14.96
CA TYR A 262 -16.26 -3.38 -14.56
C TYR A 262 -16.20 -3.66 -13.05
N LYS A 263 -16.76 -2.79 -12.21
CA LYS A 263 -16.78 -2.99 -10.74
C LYS A 263 -17.58 -4.22 -10.35
N GLU A 264 -18.69 -4.53 -11.02
CA GLU A 264 -19.42 -5.76 -10.76
C GLU A 264 -18.60 -6.98 -11.15
N ASN A 265 -18.01 -6.99 -12.35
CA ASN A 265 -17.17 -8.11 -12.81
C ASN A 265 -15.90 -8.29 -11.97
N TYR A 266 -15.28 -7.21 -11.49
CA TYR A 266 -14.19 -7.24 -10.51
C TYR A 266 -14.65 -7.86 -9.17
N THR A 267 -15.86 -7.52 -8.71
CA THR A 267 -16.45 -8.07 -7.49
C THR A 267 -16.74 -9.57 -7.63
N ARG A 268 -17.31 -10.00 -8.77
CA ARG A 268 -17.49 -11.42 -9.14
C ARG A 268 -16.14 -12.15 -9.13
N TRP A 269 -15.11 -11.60 -9.77
CA TRP A 269 -13.78 -12.20 -9.83
C TRP A 269 -13.13 -12.35 -8.44
N LEU A 270 -13.23 -11.34 -7.57
CA LEU A 270 -12.76 -11.47 -6.18
C LEU A 270 -13.47 -12.61 -5.43
N CYS A 271 -14.81 -12.63 -5.48
CA CYS A 271 -15.63 -13.59 -4.74
C CYS A 271 -15.45 -15.05 -5.19
N TYR A 272 -15.42 -15.31 -6.50
CA TYR A 272 -15.48 -16.67 -7.06
C TYR A 272 -14.13 -17.19 -7.61
N CYS A 273 -13.18 -16.30 -7.94
CA CYS A 273 -11.94 -16.69 -8.62
C CYS A 273 -10.66 -16.36 -7.85
N ASN A 274 -10.55 -15.21 -7.17
CA ASN A 274 -9.31 -14.79 -6.51
C ASN A 274 -9.22 -15.17 -5.02
N VAL A 275 -10.20 -14.77 -4.21
CA VAL A 275 -10.18 -15.09 -2.76
C VAL A 275 -10.23 -16.61 -2.50
N PRO A 276 -10.98 -17.42 -3.27
CA PRO A 276 -10.92 -18.89 -3.15
C PRO A 276 -9.58 -19.54 -3.49
N GLN A 277 -8.57 -18.81 -3.97
CA GLN A 277 -7.19 -19.35 -4.15
C GLN A 277 -6.41 -19.42 -2.83
N PHE A 278 -6.82 -18.66 -1.80
CA PHE A 278 -6.19 -18.65 -0.48
C PHE A 278 -7.16 -18.89 0.67
N CYS A 279 -8.48 -18.80 0.44
CA CYS A 279 -9.53 -19.22 1.36
C CYS A 279 -10.29 -20.42 0.79
N ASP A 280 -9.72 -21.62 0.94
CA ASP A 280 -10.27 -22.90 0.44
C ASP A 280 -11.65 -23.29 0.99
N SER A 281 -12.17 -22.57 2.00
CA SER A 281 -13.55 -22.71 2.44
C SER A 281 -14.58 -22.27 1.39
N LEU A 282 -14.21 -21.39 0.45
CA LEU A 282 -15.10 -20.86 -0.59
C LEU A 282 -15.01 -21.68 -1.88
N ASN A 283 -16.10 -21.77 -2.62
CA ASN A 283 -16.13 -22.43 -3.93
C ASN A 283 -15.21 -21.70 -4.93
N ARG A 284 -14.13 -22.37 -5.36
CA ARG A 284 -13.15 -21.85 -6.33
C ARG A 284 -13.56 -22.17 -7.77
N TYR A 285 -13.64 -21.14 -8.60
CA TYR A 285 -13.85 -21.23 -10.04
C TYR A 285 -12.66 -20.65 -10.82
N GLU A 286 -12.38 -21.18 -12.00
CA GLU A 286 -11.32 -20.68 -12.90
C GLU A 286 -11.83 -19.43 -13.65
N THR A 287 -11.02 -18.36 -13.70
CA THR A 287 -11.40 -17.08 -14.34
C THR A 287 -11.76 -17.28 -15.80
N THR A 288 -11.04 -18.15 -16.51
CA THR A 288 -11.26 -18.46 -17.92
C THR A 288 -12.53 -19.26 -18.21
N GLN A 289 -13.16 -19.84 -17.19
CA GLN A 289 -14.33 -20.71 -17.35
C GLN A 289 -15.65 -20.00 -17.02
N VAL A 290 -15.63 -19.02 -16.11
CA VAL A 290 -16.84 -18.32 -15.64
C VAL A 290 -17.05 -16.94 -16.25
N PHE A 291 -16.04 -16.39 -16.92
CA PHE A 291 -16.13 -15.17 -17.71
C PHE A 291 -15.85 -15.46 -19.19
N GLY A 292 -16.31 -14.58 -20.06
CA GLY A 292 -16.16 -14.66 -21.51
C GLY A 292 -15.53 -13.39 -22.10
N ARG A 293 -16.07 -12.97 -23.25
CA ARG A 293 -15.57 -11.87 -24.06
C ARG A 293 -15.48 -10.53 -23.32
N THR A 294 -16.45 -10.21 -22.48
CA THR A 294 -16.65 -8.88 -21.91
C THR A 294 -15.61 -8.54 -20.84
N LEU A 295 -15.30 -9.49 -19.95
CA LEU A 295 -14.18 -9.33 -19.02
C LEU A 295 -12.85 -9.31 -19.78
N LEU A 296 -12.68 -10.15 -20.81
CA LEU A 296 -11.44 -10.22 -21.57
C LEU A 296 -11.17 -8.89 -22.29
N ARG A 297 -12.14 -8.39 -23.07
CA ARG A 297 -12.10 -7.08 -23.76
C ARG A 297 -11.81 -5.94 -22.80
N SER A 298 -12.37 -5.98 -21.60
CA SER A 298 -12.13 -4.98 -20.55
C SER A 298 -10.68 -4.92 -20.07
N ASN A 299 -9.92 -6.02 -20.20
CA ASN A 299 -8.59 -6.17 -19.59
C ASN A 299 -7.44 -6.39 -20.58
N PHE A 300 -7.74 -6.80 -21.82
CA PHE A 300 -6.77 -7.40 -22.73
C PHE A 300 -5.52 -6.55 -22.99
N THR A 301 -5.68 -5.24 -23.23
CA THR A 301 -4.55 -4.32 -23.50
C THR A 301 -3.56 -4.19 -22.33
N VAL A 302 -4.04 -4.28 -21.09
CA VAL A 302 -3.22 -4.28 -19.87
C VAL A 302 -2.53 -5.63 -19.71
N MET A 303 -3.32 -6.70 -19.84
CA MET A 303 -2.89 -8.08 -19.72
C MET A 303 -1.80 -8.42 -20.75
N ARG A 304 -1.99 -8.06 -22.03
CA ARG A 304 -1.00 -8.19 -23.12
C ARG A 304 0.31 -7.48 -22.79
N ARG A 305 0.25 -6.23 -22.28
CA ARG A 305 1.45 -5.47 -21.88
C ARG A 305 2.21 -6.17 -20.74
N GLN A 306 1.50 -6.55 -19.68
CA GLN A 306 2.12 -7.20 -18.51
C GLN A 306 2.67 -8.60 -18.85
N LEU A 307 1.96 -9.39 -19.65
CA LEU A 307 2.41 -10.72 -20.09
C LEU A 307 3.66 -10.66 -20.96
N LEU A 308 3.74 -9.70 -21.89
CA LEU A 308 4.93 -9.51 -22.73
C LEU A 308 6.14 -9.02 -21.91
N GLU A 309 5.92 -8.18 -20.90
CA GLU A 309 6.99 -7.69 -20.04
C GLU A 309 7.45 -8.76 -19.05
N GLN A 310 6.54 -9.54 -18.44
CA GLN A 310 6.90 -10.72 -17.65
C GLN A 310 7.65 -11.76 -18.49
N ALA A 311 7.24 -12.00 -19.75
CA ALA A 311 7.94 -12.90 -20.66
C ALA A 311 9.38 -12.45 -20.96
N ARG A 312 9.64 -11.13 -21.06
CA ARG A 312 11.00 -10.57 -21.19
C ARG A 312 11.83 -10.74 -19.92
N GLN A 313 11.23 -10.54 -18.74
CA GLN A 313 11.91 -10.66 -17.44
C GLN A 313 12.16 -12.11 -17.02
N GLU A 314 11.31 -13.05 -17.45
CA GLU A 314 11.46 -14.49 -17.18
C GLU A 314 12.25 -15.23 -18.28
N LYS A 315 12.60 -14.56 -19.39
CA LYS A 315 13.30 -15.16 -20.56
C LYS A 315 14.52 -16.00 -20.14
N ASP A 316 15.33 -15.51 -19.21
CA ASP A 316 16.62 -16.12 -18.85
C ASP A 316 16.44 -17.35 -17.93
N LYS A 317 15.25 -17.52 -17.34
CA LYS A 317 14.86 -18.66 -16.50
C LYS A 317 14.19 -19.79 -17.30
N LEU A 318 13.75 -19.51 -18.53
CA LEU A 318 13.06 -20.46 -19.41
C LEU A 318 14.06 -21.34 -20.19
N PRO A 319 13.77 -22.63 -20.41
CA PRO A 319 14.54 -23.49 -21.33
C PRO A 319 14.62 -22.89 -22.73
N GLN A 320 15.74 -23.11 -23.44
CA GLN A 320 16.08 -22.44 -24.70
C GLN A 320 14.99 -22.60 -25.78
N GLU A 321 14.37 -23.77 -25.89
CA GLU A 321 13.26 -24.03 -26.82
C GLU A 321 12.04 -23.13 -26.52
N LYS A 322 11.62 -23.08 -25.25
CA LYS A 322 10.49 -22.29 -24.79
C LYS A 322 10.78 -20.78 -24.83
N ARG A 323 12.04 -20.39 -24.59
CA ARG A 323 12.52 -19.01 -24.75
C ARG A 323 12.33 -18.51 -26.18
N THR A 324 12.75 -19.29 -27.18
CA THR A 324 12.56 -18.93 -28.60
C THR A 324 11.08 -18.77 -28.92
N LEU A 325 10.27 -19.78 -28.58
CA LEU A 325 8.82 -19.80 -28.80
C LEU A 325 8.11 -18.56 -28.22
N ILE A 326 8.40 -18.23 -26.96
CA ILE A 326 7.77 -17.12 -26.23
C ILE A 326 8.23 -15.75 -26.74
N LEU A 327 9.45 -15.62 -27.27
CA LEU A 327 9.94 -14.35 -27.81
C LEU A 327 9.49 -14.06 -29.25
N THR A 328 9.28 -15.08 -30.10
CA THR A 328 8.96 -14.88 -31.52
C THR A 328 7.48 -15.08 -31.87
N HIS A 329 6.80 -16.09 -31.32
CA HIS A 329 5.42 -16.42 -31.69
C HIS A 329 4.38 -15.81 -30.74
N PHE A 330 4.64 -15.78 -29.43
CA PHE A 330 3.68 -15.27 -28.45
C PHE A 330 3.26 -13.80 -28.66
N PRO A 331 4.13 -12.86 -29.09
CA PRO A 331 3.70 -11.50 -29.43
C PRO A 331 2.76 -11.46 -30.64
N LYS A 332 2.96 -12.32 -31.64
CA LYS A 332 2.07 -12.44 -32.81
C LYS A 332 0.71 -13.04 -32.41
N PHE A 333 0.73 -14.14 -31.65
CA PHE A 333 -0.47 -14.78 -31.08
C PHE A 333 -1.33 -13.76 -30.30
N LEU A 334 -0.72 -12.98 -29.40
CA LEU A 334 -1.42 -11.95 -28.63
C LEU A 334 -1.92 -10.77 -29.49
N SER A 335 -1.34 -10.53 -30.67
CA SER A 335 -1.82 -9.48 -31.59
C SER A 335 -3.06 -9.96 -32.36
N MET A 336 -2.98 -11.15 -32.95
CA MET A 336 -4.10 -11.78 -33.66
C MET A 336 -5.30 -12.05 -32.74
N LEU A 337 -5.06 -12.39 -31.46
CA LEU A 337 -6.13 -12.56 -30.49
C LEU A 337 -6.74 -11.21 -30.06
N GLU A 338 -5.99 -10.10 -30.09
CA GLU A 338 -6.52 -8.77 -29.80
C GLU A 338 -7.56 -8.35 -30.85
N GLU A 339 -7.25 -8.56 -32.13
CA GLU A 339 -8.14 -8.31 -33.26
C GLU A 339 -9.48 -9.03 -33.08
N GLU A 340 -9.47 -10.32 -32.75
CA GLU A 340 -10.69 -11.12 -32.55
C GLU A 340 -11.42 -10.85 -31.22
N VAL A 341 -10.75 -10.33 -30.19
CA VAL A 341 -11.40 -9.86 -28.95
C VAL A 341 -12.20 -8.58 -29.20
N TYR A 342 -11.62 -7.62 -29.92
CA TYR A 342 -12.24 -6.29 -30.14
C TYR A 342 -13.13 -6.22 -31.41
N SER A 343 -12.92 -7.07 -32.43
CA SER A 343 -13.72 -7.08 -33.68
C SER A 343 -15.16 -7.52 -33.44
N SER A 344 -16.13 -6.64 -33.66
CA SER A 344 -17.56 -6.93 -33.48
C SER A 344 -18.02 -8.20 -34.19
N ASN A 345 -17.44 -8.52 -35.34
CA ASN A 345 -17.85 -9.59 -36.26
C ASN A 345 -17.01 -10.88 -36.11
N SER A 346 -16.35 -11.09 -34.97
CA SER A 346 -15.48 -12.26 -34.75
C SER A 346 -16.30 -13.51 -34.38
N PRO A 347 -16.25 -14.60 -35.18
CA PRO A 347 -17.09 -15.78 -34.98
C PRO A 347 -16.64 -16.67 -33.82
N ILE A 348 -15.46 -16.41 -33.24
CA ILE A 348 -14.92 -17.23 -32.13
C ILE A 348 -15.77 -17.12 -30.86
N TRP A 349 -16.65 -16.12 -30.78
CA TRP A 349 -17.54 -15.82 -29.65
C TRP A 349 -18.99 -16.27 -29.88
N ASP A 350 -19.28 -16.97 -30.97
CA ASP A 350 -20.61 -17.57 -31.20
C ASP A 350 -20.70 -18.93 -30.47
N GLU A 351 -21.84 -19.22 -29.82
CA GLU A 351 -22.01 -20.50 -29.09
C GLU A 351 -22.00 -21.72 -30.05
N ASP A 352 -22.45 -21.56 -31.29
CA ASP A 352 -22.54 -22.62 -32.32
C ASP A 352 -21.29 -22.82 -33.19
N TYR A 353 -20.16 -22.19 -32.85
CA TYR A 353 -18.92 -22.27 -33.64
C TYR A 353 -18.42 -23.71 -33.91
N MET A 354 -18.63 -24.62 -32.94
CA MET A 354 -18.27 -26.05 -33.09
C MET A 354 -19.31 -26.86 -33.89
N SER A 355 -20.57 -26.40 -33.91
CA SER A 355 -21.70 -27.04 -34.59
C SER A 355 -21.54 -26.97 -36.12
N THR A 356 -21.11 -25.82 -36.62
CA THR A 356 -21.00 -25.50 -38.06
C THR A 356 -19.72 -26.03 -38.70
N SER A 357 -18.58 -25.90 -38.01
CA SER A 357 -17.27 -26.40 -38.47
C SER A 357 -17.21 -27.93 -38.66
N SER A 358 -18.17 -28.66 -38.11
CA SER A 358 -18.34 -30.10 -38.30
C SER A 358 -18.98 -30.49 -39.66
N GLN A 359 -19.63 -29.56 -40.36
CA GLN A 359 -20.30 -29.83 -41.65
C GLN A 359 -19.44 -29.50 -42.89
N THR A 360 -18.39 -28.68 -42.76
CA THR A 360 -17.61 -28.16 -43.90
C THR A 360 -16.47 -29.08 -44.37
N ASN A 361 -16.40 -30.31 -43.88
CA ASN A 361 -15.31 -31.26 -44.18
C ASN A 361 -15.60 -32.25 -45.33
N ASP A 362 -16.78 -32.18 -45.95
CA ASP A 362 -17.16 -33.03 -47.08
C ASP A 362 -17.79 -32.24 -48.24
N LEU A 363 -16.96 -31.47 -48.95
CA LEU A 363 -17.16 -31.13 -50.36
C LEU A 363 -15.79 -30.81 -50.99
N GLY A 364 -15.51 -31.43 -52.14
CA GLY A 364 -14.16 -31.58 -52.67
C GLY A 364 -13.57 -30.39 -53.43
N ILE A 365 -12.27 -30.50 -53.70
CA ILE A 365 -11.47 -29.57 -54.51
C ILE A 365 -12.04 -29.45 -55.94
N GLN A 366 -12.32 -28.23 -56.41
CA GLN A 366 -12.32 -27.91 -57.84
C GLN A 366 -11.84 -26.47 -58.12
N ALA A 367 -11.63 -26.17 -59.40
CA ALA A 367 -10.98 -24.95 -59.90
C ALA A 367 -11.92 -23.71 -59.82
N VAL A 368 -11.55 -22.48 -60.20
CA VAL A 368 -11.01 -22.05 -61.51
C VAL A 368 -10.02 -20.88 -61.36
N ILE A 369 -8.93 -20.93 -62.14
CA ILE A 369 -8.08 -19.76 -62.47
C ILE A 369 -8.57 -19.20 -63.82
N SER A 370 -8.79 -17.90 -63.93
CA SER A 370 -8.87 -17.20 -65.22
C SER A 370 -8.61 -15.69 -65.09
N THR A 371 -7.90 -15.12 -66.06
CA THR A 371 -7.60 -13.70 -66.22
C THR A 371 -8.37 -13.11 -67.42
N PRO A 372 -8.67 -11.79 -67.44
CA PRO A 372 -9.35 -11.14 -68.57
C PRO A 372 -8.39 -10.34 -69.48
N PRO A 373 -8.51 -10.44 -70.83
CA PRO A 373 -7.81 -9.55 -71.76
C PRO A 373 -8.71 -8.72 -72.70
N VAL A 374 -8.44 -7.41 -72.73
CA VAL A 374 -8.32 -6.55 -73.95
C VAL A 374 -9.59 -6.11 -74.76
N ALA A 375 -9.69 -4.77 -74.89
CA ALA A 375 -10.24 -3.93 -75.99
C ALA A 375 -11.77 -3.61 -76.15
N ARG A 376 -12.05 -2.29 -76.13
CA ARG A 376 -12.90 -1.45 -77.04
C ARG A 376 -14.36 -1.87 -77.38
N SER A 377 -15.34 -0.97 -77.52
CA SER A 377 -15.34 0.51 -77.63
C SER A 377 -16.76 1.10 -77.48
N VAL A 378 -16.88 2.39 -77.08
CA VAL A 378 -17.97 3.36 -77.41
C VAL A 378 -19.41 3.02 -76.94
N ALA A 379 -20.20 3.87 -76.27
CA ALA A 379 -20.06 5.17 -75.57
C ALA A 379 -21.33 5.33 -74.66
N TYR A 380 -21.96 6.46 -74.28
CA TYR A 380 -21.82 7.91 -74.54
C TYR A 380 -22.61 8.70 -73.46
N ALA A 381 -22.13 9.89 -73.05
CA ALA A 381 -22.82 10.95 -72.27
C ALA A 381 -23.23 10.62 -70.80
N ALA A 382 -23.23 11.56 -69.84
CA ALA A 382 -22.82 12.97 -69.87
C ALA A 382 -22.02 13.37 -68.60
N SER A 383 -21.05 14.27 -68.79
CA SER A 383 -20.38 15.07 -67.73
C SER A 383 -21.10 16.45 -67.62
N PRO A 384 -20.74 17.44 -66.77
CA PRO A 384 -19.39 17.77 -66.29
C PRO A 384 -19.20 18.17 -64.80
N SER A 385 -17.94 18.09 -64.36
CA SER A 385 -17.37 18.93 -63.29
C SER A 385 -16.71 20.18 -63.91
N PRO A 386 -16.47 21.23 -63.11
CA PRO A 386 -15.14 21.89 -63.10
C PRO A 386 -14.74 22.37 -61.69
N LEU A 387 -13.55 22.13 -61.13
CA LEU A 387 -12.17 22.64 -61.41
C LEU A 387 -11.67 23.47 -60.21
N GLU A 388 -10.36 23.68 -60.10
CA GLU A 388 -9.74 24.53 -59.07
C GLU A 388 -9.36 25.95 -59.57
N GLN A 389 -8.87 26.75 -58.60
CA GLN A 389 -7.81 27.78 -58.72
C GLN A 389 -8.14 29.23 -59.10
N SER A 390 -7.97 30.08 -58.07
CA SER A 390 -7.22 31.36 -58.07
C SER A 390 -7.94 32.71 -58.24
N SER A 391 -7.31 33.73 -57.62
CA SER A 391 -7.24 35.16 -58.02
C SER A 391 -8.13 36.22 -57.32
N SER A 392 -7.51 36.90 -56.35
CA SER A 392 -7.43 38.38 -56.19
C SER A 392 -8.66 39.24 -55.82
N GLY A 393 -8.51 40.06 -54.76
CA GLY A 393 -9.39 41.21 -54.44
C GLY A 393 -9.04 41.88 -53.10
N ASN A 394 -8.76 43.19 -53.08
CA ASN A 394 -8.35 43.96 -51.88
C ASN A 394 -9.50 44.78 -51.27
N LEU A 395 -9.40 45.13 -49.99
CA LEU A 395 -9.39 46.53 -49.52
C LEU A 395 -9.02 46.66 -48.02
N SER A 396 -8.40 47.79 -47.66
CA SER A 396 -7.99 48.20 -46.29
C SER A 396 -8.40 49.67 -46.05
N PRO A 397 -8.37 50.20 -44.80
CA PRO A 397 -7.16 50.85 -44.25
C PRO A 397 -6.79 50.30 -42.84
N SER A 398 -5.54 50.27 -42.37
CA SER A 398 -4.48 51.31 -42.20
C SER A 398 -4.65 52.16 -40.91
N GLY A 399 -3.62 52.43 -40.09
CA GLY A 399 -2.17 52.23 -40.34
C GLY A 399 -1.26 52.14 -39.09
N LYS A 400 0.06 52.14 -39.36
CA LYS A 400 1.21 52.14 -38.41
C LYS A 400 1.87 53.55 -38.40
N PRO A 401 2.88 53.93 -37.57
CA PRO A 401 4.21 53.29 -37.31
C PRO A 401 4.45 53.00 -35.79
N ALA A 402 5.48 52.32 -35.28
CA ALA A 402 6.77 51.74 -35.71
C ALA A 402 8.06 52.44 -35.17
N CYS A 403 8.98 51.61 -34.66
CA CYS A 403 10.41 51.84 -34.34
C CYS A 403 10.83 52.95 -33.33
N ALA A 404 11.52 52.51 -32.26
CA ALA A 404 12.68 53.19 -31.68
C ALA A 404 13.67 52.15 -31.13
N LEU A 405 14.97 52.41 -31.24
CA LEU A 405 16.08 51.60 -30.72
C LEU A 405 17.05 52.56 -30.03
N GLU A 406 17.37 52.35 -28.76
CA GLU A 406 18.40 53.11 -28.04
C GLU A 406 19.31 52.19 -27.19
N THR A 407 20.45 52.72 -26.75
CA THR A 407 21.71 51.96 -26.68
C THR A 407 22.61 52.33 -25.50
N ASN A 408 22.96 51.33 -24.68
CA ASN A 408 24.11 51.27 -23.74
C ASN A 408 24.20 52.26 -22.55
N LEU A 409 25.18 51.96 -21.66
CA LEU A 409 25.63 52.69 -20.46
C LEU A 409 24.66 52.63 -19.24
N GLY A 410 25.01 52.08 -18.08
CA GLY A 410 26.10 51.16 -17.72
C GLY A 410 27.13 51.73 -16.71
N ASP A 411 27.05 51.33 -15.43
CA ASP A 411 28.19 51.42 -14.49
C ASP A 411 28.16 50.38 -13.35
N LYS A 412 29.09 50.49 -12.38
CA LYS A 412 29.67 49.38 -11.62
C LYS A 412 29.35 49.33 -10.12
N ARG A 413 29.27 48.09 -9.63
CA ARG A 413 29.85 47.58 -8.37
C ARG A 413 29.37 48.11 -6.99
N LYS A 414 28.82 47.14 -6.25
CA LYS A 414 29.20 46.69 -4.88
C LYS A 414 28.22 47.04 -3.75
N SER A 415 28.35 46.26 -2.69
CA SER A 415 27.39 45.95 -1.63
C SER A 415 27.69 46.58 -0.28
N SER A 416 26.64 46.92 0.46
CA SER A 416 26.58 46.87 1.93
C SER A 416 25.15 46.56 2.39
N GLU A 417 25.02 46.11 3.64
CA GLU A 417 23.79 45.57 4.25
C GLU A 417 22.89 46.68 4.89
N PRO A 418 21.90 46.36 5.75
CA PRO A 418 20.71 45.54 5.51
C PRO A 418 19.40 46.30 5.81
N PHE A 419 18.32 46.06 5.07
CA PHE A 419 16.99 46.56 5.43
C PHE A 419 16.17 45.54 6.23
N ALA A 420 15.65 45.96 7.39
CA ALA A 420 14.81 45.15 8.26
C ALA A 420 13.32 45.47 8.09
N ALA A 421 12.54 44.47 7.66
CA ALA A 421 11.07 44.43 7.63
C ALA A 421 10.64 42.96 7.39
N GLU A 422 9.54 42.43 7.92
CA GLU A 422 8.59 42.93 8.94
C GLU A 422 8.04 41.72 9.70
N ASP A 423 7.71 41.85 11.00
CA ASP A 423 7.15 40.72 11.78
C ASP A 423 5.64 40.58 11.54
N ALA A 424 5.29 39.71 10.59
CA ALA A 424 3.92 39.48 10.14
C ALA A 424 3.04 38.90 11.27
N LYS A 425 2.28 39.79 11.92
CA LYS A 425 1.36 39.52 13.05
C LYS A 425 0.50 38.28 12.81
N LYS A 426 0.80 37.19 13.53
CA LYS A 426 -0.01 35.97 13.56
C LYS A 426 -1.45 36.28 14.04
N PRO A 427 -2.49 35.66 13.46
CA PRO A 427 -3.78 35.57 14.12
C PRO A 427 -3.62 34.81 15.44
N ARG A 428 -3.97 35.43 16.57
CA ARG A 428 -3.99 34.76 17.88
C ARG A 428 -5.18 33.80 17.92
N VAL A 429 -4.92 32.50 18.05
CA VAL A 429 -5.97 31.51 18.26
C VAL A 429 -6.34 31.51 19.75
N VAL A 430 -7.63 31.63 20.05
CA VAL A 430 -8.12 31.64 21.43
C VAL A 430 -7.95 30.24 22.04
N GLY A 431 -7.01 30.10 22.96
CA GLY A 431 -6.73 28.83 23.66
C GLY A 431 -5.27 28.54 23.98
N ASP A 432 -4.32 29.37 23.50
CA ASP A 432 -2.88 29.20 23.76
C ASP A 432 -2.56 29.13 25.27
N ILE A 433 -1.60 28.27 25.62
CA ILE A 433 -1.11 28.10 26.99
C ILE A 433 -0.14 29.25 27.30
N PRO A 434 -0.26 29.96 28.45
CA PRO A 434 0.65 31.05 28.81
C PRO A 434 2.11 30.62 28.78
N ILE A 435 2.97 31.42 28.14
CA ILE A 435 4.40 31.11 28.00
C ILE A 435 5.13 31.07 29.36
N GLU A 436 4.64 31.84 30.33
CA GLU A 436 5.05 31.79 31.74
C GLU A 436 4.87 30.39 32.34
N LEU A 437 3.69 29.77 32.15
CA LEU A 437 3.40 28.41 32.60
C LEU A 437 4.25 27.36 31.85
N VAL A 438 4.61 27.62 30.59
CA VAL A 438 5.55 26.75 29.85
C VAL A 438 6.96 26.84 30.44
N ASN A 439 7.43 28.05 30.75
CA ASN A 439 8.75 28.27 31.37
C ASN A 439 8.82 27.69 32.81
N GLU A 440 7.75 27.83 33.58
CA GLU A 440 7.63 27.33 34.95
C GLU A 440 7.42 25.80 35.00
N VAL A 441 6.84 25.20 33.95
CA VAL A 441 6.90 23.74 33.76
C VAL A 441 8.30 23.28 33.35
N MET A 442 8.96 23.99 32.43
CA MET A 442 10.31 23.68 31.95
C MET A 442 11.34 23.67 33.08
N SER A 443 11.35 24.64 33.98
CA SER A 443 12.28 24.67 35.12
C SER A 443 12.20 23.40 35.97
N THR A 444 10.99 22.90 36.24
CA THR A 444 10.79 21.63 36.97
C THR A 444 11.17 20.37 36.19
N ILE A 445 11.38 20.44 34.86
CA ILE A 445 11.85 19.30 34.05
C ILE A 445 13.38 19.18 34.10
N THR A 446 14.08 20.29 34.35
CA THR A 446 15.54 20.32 34.51
C THR A 446 16.08 19.72 35.81
N ASP A 447 15.22 19.35 36.76
CA ASP A 447 15.62 18.70 38.01
C ASP A 447 15.97 17.21 37.78
N PRO A 448 17.24 16.78 38.02
CA PRO A 448 17.65 15.40 37.78
C PRO A 448 16.95 14.35 38.67
N THR A 449 16.37 14.76 39.81
CA THR A 449 15.85 13.84 40.83
C THR A 449 14.48 13.25 40.49
N ALA A 450 13.75 13.82 39.53
CA ALA A 450 12.32 13.54 39.32
C ALA A 450 12.00 12.54 38.19
N MET A 451 12.97 11.97 37.48
CA MET A 451 12.73 11.12 36.30
C MET A 451 12.67 9.61 36.61
N LEU A 452 11.52 9.11 37.06
CA LEU A 452 11.22 7.67 37.16
C LEU A 452 10.04 7.28 36.26
N GLY A 453 10.27 6.38 35.29
CA GLY A 453 9.20 5.78 34.48
C GLY A 453 9.64 5.25 33.09
N PRO A 454 9.53 3.93 32.81
CA PRO A 454 9.80 3.37 31.49
C PRO A 454 8.60 3.54 30.54
N GLU A 455 8.57 4.65 29.79
CA GLU A 455 7.51 4.98 28.82
C GLU A 455 7.49 4.03 27.60
N THR A 456 6.45 3.19 27.50
CA THR A 456 6.23 2.28 26.37
C THR A 456 5.40 2.96 25.27
N SER A 457 6.01 3.26 24.13
CA SER A 457 5.33 3.89 22.98
C SER A 457 6.08 3.70 21.68
N PHE A 458 5.36 3.57 20.56
CA PHE A 458 5.93 3.28 19.24
C PHE A 458 6.98 4.31 18.77
N LEU A 459 6.90 5.54 19.26
CA LEU A 459 7.85 6.62 18.98
C LEU A 459 9.16 6.52 19.79
N SER A 460 9.18 5.87 20.96
CA SER A 460 10.44 5.70 21.71
C SER A 460 11.39 4.74 21.00
N ALA A 461 10.88 3.72 20.32
CA ALA A 461 11.67 2.80 19.50
C ALA A 461 12.34 3.48 18.28
N ILE A 462 11.70 4.51 17.70
CA ILE A 462 12.31 5.32 16.62
C ILE A 462 13.34 6.28 17.22
N SER A 463 12.97 7.00 18.29
CA SER A 463 13.86 7.92 19.00
C SER A 463 15.12 7.25 19.53
N ALA A 464 15.05 6.00 20.00
CA ALA A 464 16.20 5.28 20.55
C ALA A 464 17.21 4.86 19.46
N ARG A 465 16.73 4.51 18.26
CA ARG A 465 17.59 4.15 17.11
C ARG A 465 18.25 5.39 16.50
N ASP A 466 17.51 6.48 16.42
CA ASP A 466 18.02 7.79 16.02
C ASP A 466 19.07 8.32 17.03
N GLU A 467 18.84 8.14 18.34
CA GLU A 467 19.81 8.51 19.37
C GLU A 467 21.06 7.61 19.38
N ALA A 468 20.95 6.33 19.03
CA ALA A 468 22.11 5.45 18.87
C ALA A 468 23.05 5.93 17.75
N ALA A 469 22.51 6.28 16.58
CA ALA A 469 23.30 6.85 15.49
C ALA A 469 23.91 8.21 15.87
N ARG A 470 23.16 9.08 16.55
CA ARG A 470 23.66 10.35 17.10
C ARG A 470 24.78 10.15 18.15
N LEU A 471 24.74 9.06 18.91
CA LEU A 471 25.80 8.71 19.87
C LEU A 471 27.06 8.15 19.19
N GLU A 472 26.93 7.39 18.10
CA GLU A 472 28.08 6.97 17.28
C GLU A 472 28.76 8.18 16.60
N GLU A 473 28.00 9.17 16.13
CA GLU A 473 28.54 10.41 15.55
C GLU A 473 29.30 11.24 16.61
N ARG A 474 28.71 11.46 17.80
CA ARG A 474 29.38 12.15 18.92
C ARG A 474 30.62 11.40 19.45
N ARG A 475 30.81 10.14 19.09
CA ARG A 475 32.00 9.32 19.40
C ARG A 475 33.02 9.27 18.26
N GLY A 476 32.75 9.90 17.12
CA GLY A 476 33.62 9.84 15.93
C GLY A 476 33.64 8.48 15.22
N VAL A 477 32.69 7.58 15.54
CA VAL A 477 32.58 6.25 14.88
C VAL A 477 31.98 6.38 13.48
N ILE A 478 31.09 7.35 13.28
CA ILE A 478 30.51 7.69 11.98
C ILE A 478 30.75 9.16 11.61
N GLU A 479 30.94 9.40 10.31
CA GLU A 479 31.12 10.73 9.73
C GLU A 479 30.14 10.95 8.56
N PHE A 480 29.69 12.21 8.36
CA PHE A 480 28.87 12.62 7.23
C PHE A 480 29.61 13.61 6.34
N HIS A 481 29.73 13.31 5.04
CA HIS A 481 30.45 14.15 4.07
C HIS A 481 29.63 14.38 2.81
N VAL A 482 29.41 15.64 2.43
CA VAL A 482 28.82 15.97 1.11
C VAL A 482 29.91 15.94 0.05
N VAL A 483 29.90 14.88 -0.76
CA VAL A 483 30.85 14.65 -1.86
C VAL A 483 30.20 14.91 -3.21
N GLY A 484 31.01 15.17 -4.23
CA GLY A 484 30.59 15.29 -5.63
C GLY A 484 31.80 15.22 -6.55
N ASN A 485 31.57 14.83 -7.81
CA ASN A 485 32.62 14.92 -8.82
C ASN A 485 32.81 16.38 -9.27
N SER A 486 34.03 16.78 -9.62
CA SER A 486 34.34 18.14 -10.07
C SER A 486 35.38 18.09 -11.19
N LEU A 487 35.01 18.57 -12.37
CA LEU A 487 35.90 18.57 -13.55
C LEU A 487 37.00 19.65 -13.46
N ASN A 488 36.81 20.65 -12.59
CA ASN A 488 37.66 21.84 -12.52
C ASN A 488 38.81 21.70 -11.52
N GLN A 489 38.91 20.57 -10.80
CA GLN A 489 39.92 20.33 -9.77
C GLN A 489 40.40 18.87 -9.85
N LYS A 490 41.70 18.65 -9.58
CA LYS A 490 42.30 17.31 -9.58
C LYS A 490 41.64 16.48 -8.47
N PRO A 491 40.94 15.37 -8.76
CA PRO A 491 40.03 14.76 -7.81
C PRO A 491 40.78 14.14 -6.61
N ASN A 492 40.36 14.51 -5.40
CA ASN A 492 40.95 13.98 -4.17
C ASN A 492 40.73 12.46 -4.10
N LYS A 493 41.83 11.70 -3.92
CA LYS A 493 41.81 10.22 -3.83
C LYS A 493 40.77 9.72 -2.80
N LYS A 494 40.64 10.39 -1.64
CA LYS A 494 39.66 10.03 -0.59
C LYS A 494 38.23 10.16 -1.11
N ILE A 495 37.91 11.25 -1.80
CA ILE A 495 36.59 11.52 -2.40
C ILE A 495 36.26 10.50 -3.50
N MET A 496 37.23 10.14 -4.35
CA MET A 496 37.02 9.12 -5.39
C MET A 496 36.74 7.74 -4.79
N ILE A 497 37.49 7.34 -3.76
CA ILE A 497 37.23 6.08 -3.01
C ILE A 497 35.81 6.10 -2.43
N TRP A 498 35.36 7.24 -1.88
CA TRP A 498 34.02 7.38 -1.35
C TRP A 498 32.93 7.34 -2.43
N LEU A 499 33.11 7.98 -3.58
CA LEU A 499 32.18 7.92 -4.71
C LEU A 499 32.08 6.51 -5.30
N VAL A 500 33.20 5.77 -5.41
CA VAL A 500 33.21 4.35 -5.82
C VAL A 500 32.53 3.47 -4.77
N GLY A 501 32.74 3.74 -3.47
CA GLY A 501 32.02 3.07 -2.39
C GLY A 501 30.51 3.27 -2.48
N LEU A 502 30.07 4.52 -2.64
CA LEU A 502 28.66 4.89 -2.83
C LEU A 502 28.05 4.23 -4.08
N GLN A 503 28.76 4.25 -5.21
CA GLN A 503 28.33 3.61 -6.46
C GLN A 503 28.08 2.11 -6.25
N ASN A 504 28.98 1.41 -5.54
CA ASN A 504 28.79 0.00 -5.24
C ASN A 504 27.61 -0.23 -4.29
N VAL A 505 27.47 0.55 -3.21
CA VAL A 505 26.34 0.48 -2.28
C VAL A 505 25.00 0.68 -3.01
N PHE A 506 24.88 1.72 -3.85
CA PHE A 506 23.68 1.92 -4.66
C PHE A 506 23.42 0.75 -5.61
N SER A 507 24.44 0.22 -6.30
CA SER A 507 24.26 -0.91 -7.24
C SER A 507 23.83 -2.22 -6.58
N HIS A 508 24.20 -2.45 -5.31
CA HIS A 508 23.76 -3.61 -4.55
C HIS A 508 22.40 -3.43 -3.86
N GLN A 509 22.04 -2.20 -3.46
CA GLN A 509 20.80 -1.92 -2.73
C GLN A 509 19.63 -1.51 -3.64
N LEU A 510 19.89 -1.08 -4.88
CA LEU A 510 18.90 -0.66 -5.87
C LEU A 510 18.97 -1.53 -7.14
N PRO A 511 18.71 -2.85 -7.08
CA PRO A 511 18.91 -3.77 -8.20
C PRO A 511 18.01 -3.52 -9.42
N ARG A 512 16.97 -2.67 -9.29
CA ARG A 512 16.14 -2.17 -10.39
C ARG A 512 16.81 -1.05 -11.21
N MET A 513 17.92 -0.47 -10.72
CA MET A 513 18.64 0.62 -11.37
C MET A 513 19.92 0.07 -12.05
N PRO A 514 20.11 0.23 -13.37
CA PRO A 514 21.31 -0.26 -14.07
C PRO A 514 22.61 0.33 -13.49
N LYS A 515 23.66 -0.50 -13.38
CA LYS A 515 24.94 -0.08 -12.75
C LYS A 515 25.58 1.08 -13.50
N GLU A 516 25.42 1.11 -14.82
CA GLU A 516 25.89 2.14 -15.74
C GLU A 516 25.16 3.47 -15.48
N TYR A 517 23.85 3.40 -15.26
CA TYR A 517 23.00 4.56 -14.95
C TYR A 517 23.35 5.16 -13.57
N ILE A 518 23.50 4.31 -12.55
CA ILE A 518 23.96 4.73 -11.21
C ILE A 518 25.33 5.41 -11.32
N THR A 519 26.28 4.79 -12.01
CA THR A 519 27.64 5.33 -12.20
C THR A 519 27.58 6.69 -12.88
N ARG A 520 26.81 6.81 -13.98
CA ARG A 520 26.68 8.06 -14.74
C ARG A 520 26.14 9.22 -13.88
N LEU A 521 25.24 8.97 -12.92
CA LEU A 521 24.71 10.04 -12.05
C LEU A 521 25.58 10.30 -10.81
N VAL A 522 26.13 9.27 -10.16
CA VAL A 522 27.02 9.44 -8.98
C VAL A 522 28.29 10.22 -9.34
N PHE A 523 28.77 10.12 -10.58
CA PHE A 523 29.92 10.87 -11.09
C PHE A 523 29.55 12.09 -11.97
N ASP A 524 28.27 12.45 -12.11
CA ASP A 524 27.85 13.69 -12.81
C ASP A 524 28.10 14.91 -11.89
N PRO A 525 28.89 15.93 -12.29
CA PRO A 525 29.16 17.13 -11.49
C PRO A 525 27.94 17.95 -11.08
N LYS A 526 26.77 17.72 -11.70
CA LYS A 526 25.49 18.35 -11.33
C LYS A 526 24.84 17.68 -10.11
N HIS A 527 25.32 16.52 -9.71
CA HIS A 527 24.83 15.76 -8.56
C HIS A 527 25.83 15.85 -7.39
N LYS A 528 25.29 15.80 -6.17
CA LYS A 528 26.05 15.65 -4.94
C LYS A 528 25.55 14.40 -4.22
N THR A 529 26.40 13.79 -3.43
CA THR A 529 26.03 12.66 -2.58
C THR A 529 26.43 12.96 -1.14
N LEU A 530 25.46 12.93 -0.23
CA LEU A 530 25.75 12.89 1.20
C LEU A 530 26.20 11.46 1.54
N ALA A 531 27.49 11.28 1.79
CA ALA A 531 28.08 10.02 2.19
C ALA A 531 27.97 9.82 3.70
N LEU A 532 27.59 8.61 4.12
CA LEU A 532 27.75 8.12 5.49
C LEU A 532 28.92 7.14 5.54
N ILE A 533 29.87 7.45 6.41
CA ILE A 533 31.12 6.73 6.58
C ILE A 533 31.17 6.18 8.00
N LYS A 534 31.70 4.97 8.15
CA LYS A 534 31.93 4.30 9.43
C LYS A 534 33.24 3.53 9.36
N ASP A 535 34.11 3.69 10.35
CA ASP A 535 35.42 3.04 10.40
C ASP A 535 36.22 3.21 9.07
N GLY A 536 36.14 4.40 8.46
CA GLY A 536 36.74 4.75 7.17
C GLY A 536 36.05 4.17 5.92
N ARG A 537 35.02 3.32 6.07
CA ARG A 537 34.29 2.66 4.97
C ARG A 537 32.95 3.34 4.71
N VAL A 538 32.52 3.40 3.44
CA VAL A 538 31.17 3.87 3.09
C VAL A 538 30.13 2.81 3.46
N ILE A 539 29.13 3.17 4.27
CA ILE A 539 28.02 2.29 4.63
C ILE A 539 26.65 2.76 4.11
N GLY A 540 26.56 3.98 3.57
CA GLY A 540 25.33 4.49 2.97
C GLY A 540 25.49 5.88 2.37
N GLY A 541 24.42 6.39 1.75
CA GLY A 541 24.37 7.76 1.27
C GLY A 541 23.06 8.13 0.58
N ILE A 542 22.91 9.43 0.32
CA ILE A 542 21.82 9.99 -0.49
C ILE A 542 22.43 10.79 -1.63
N CYS A 543 22.17 10.38 -2.87
CA CYS A 543 22.53 11.11 -4.08
C CYS A 543 21.38 12.05 -4.47
N PHE A 544 21.69 13.32 -4.68
CA PHE A 544 20.71 14.38 -4.89
C PHE A 544 21.20 15.45 -5.87
N ARG A 545 20.26 16.18 -6.46
CA ARG A 545 20.49 17.28 -7.40
C ARG A 545 19.67 18.50 -7.02
N MET A 546 20.36 19.61 -6.76
CA MET A 546 19.74 20.86 -6.33
C MET A 546 19.27 21.68 -7.53
N PHE A 547 18.10 22.29 -7.42
CA PHE A 547 17.53 23.24 -8.38
C PHE A 547 17.16 24.55 -7.66
N PRO A 548 18.15 25.39 -7.26
CA PRO A 548 17.90 26.51 -6.35
C PRO A 548 16.94 27.57 -6.92
N THR A 549 16.98 27.81 -8.24
CA THR A 549 16.10 28.78 -8.90
C THR A 549 14.65 28.28 -9.06
N GLN A 550 14.44 26.96 -9.14
CA GLN A 550 13.10 26.36 -9.08
C GLN A 550 12.61 26.17 -7.62
N GLY A 551 13.53 26.21 -6.65
CA GLY A 551 13.25 26.11 -5.21
C GLY A 551 13.10 24.68 -4.68
N PHE A 552 13.66 23.67 -5.35
CA PHE A 552 13.59 22.26 -4.92
C PHE A 552 14.91 21.49 -5.11
N THR A 553 15.00 20.31 -4.49
CA THR A 553 16.03 19.30 -4.72
C THR A 553 15.37 17.99 -5.14
N GLU A 554 15.92 17.36 -6.18
CA GLU A 554 15.65 15.98 -6.58
C GLU A 554 16.51 15.03 -5.74
N ILE A 555 15.89 14.09 -5.02
CA ILE A 555 16.61 12.95 -4.41
C ILE A 555 16.53 11.79 -5.40
N VAL A 556 17.71 11.40 -5.92
CA VAL A 556 17.90 10.43 -6.99
C VAL A 556 18.09 9.02 -6.44
N PHE A 557 19.00 8.85 -5.47
CA PHE A 557 19.26 7.56 -4.82
C PHE A 557 19.35 7.74 -3.30
N CYS A 558 18.85 6.77 -2.54
CA CYS A 558 18.95 6.74 -1.08
C CYS A 558 19.14 5.29 -0.62
N ALA A 559 20.29 4.96 -0.02
CA ALA A 559 20.60 3.59 0.38
C ALA A 559 21.53 3.52 1.60
N VAL A 560 21.43 2.40 2.34
CA VAL A 560 22.33 1.98 3.41
C VAL A 560 22.59 0.48 3.22
N THR A 561 23.80 0.00 3.48
CA THR A 561 24.15 -1.41 3.35
C THR A 561 23.30 -2.29 4.28
N SER A 562 22.89 -3.47 3.79
CA SER A 562 21.94 -4.37 4.49
C SER A 562 22.34 -4.67 5.96
N ASN A 563 23.64 -4.79 6.24
CA ASN A 563 24.18 -5.09 7.57
C ASN A 563 24.06 -3.92 8.57
N GLU A 564 23.84 -2.71 8.07
CA GLU A 564 23.69 -1.47 8.84
C GLU A 564 22.26 -0.88 8.75
N GLN A 565 21.38 -1.50 7.97
CA GLN A 565 19.95 -1.15 7.96
C GLN A 565 19.28 -1.39 9.32
N VAL A 566 18.10 -0.80 9.52
CA VAL A 566 17.25 -0.90 10.73
C VAL A 566 17.85 -0.22 11.99
N LYS A 567 19.17 -0.02 12.07
CA LYS A 567 19.89 0.60 13.22
C LYS A 567 19.65 2.09 13.44
N GLY A 568 19.11 2.80 12.45
CA GLY A 568 18.70 4.21 12.56
C GLY A 568 19.38 5.17 11.57
N TYR A 569 20.55 4.79 11.03
CA TYR A 569 21.34 5.66 10.16
C TYR A 569 20.57 6.28 8.98
N GLY A 570 19.63 5.55 8.37
CA GLY A 570 18.81 6.07 7.26
C GLY A 570 17.91 7.26 7.65
N THR A 571 17.50 7.37 8.93
CA THR A 571 16.81 8.57 9.44
C THR A 571 17.82 9.68 9.69
N HIS A 572 18.94 9.35 10.34
CA HIS A 572 19.98 10.33 10.70
C HIS A 572 20.60 11.02 9.46
N LEU A 573 20.87 10.23 8.42
CA LEU A 573 21.31 10.66 7.10
C LEU A 573 20.31 11.61 6.42
N MET A 574 19.00 11.37 6.58
CA MET A 574 17.95 12.27 6.07
C MET A 574 17.85 13.56 6.89
N ASN A 575 18.05 13.50 8.21
CA ASN A 575 18.07 14.68 9.08
C ASN A 575 19.25 15.60 8.71
N HIS A 576 20.45 15.04 8.51
CA HIS A 576 21.62 15.76 7.99
C HIS A 576 21.38 16.33 6.58
N LEU A 577 20.70 15.60 5.69
CA LEU A 577 20.34 16.11 4.36
C LEU A 577 19.40 17.32 4.42
N LYS A 578 18.40 17.31 5.30
CA LYS A 578 17.47 18.43 5.51
C LYS A 578 18.21 19.66 6.04
N GLU A 579 19.05 19.44 7.05
CA GLU A 579 19.88 20.47 7.69
C GLU A 579 20.81 21.16 6.67
N TYR A 580 21.46 20.38 5.78
CA TYR A 580 22.26 20.89 4.66
C TYR A 580 21.45 21.77 3.70
N HIS A 581 20.22 21.37 3.37
CA HIS A 581 19.39 22.09 2.41
C HIS A 581 18.72 23.35 2.98
N ILE A 582 18.40 23.37 4.27
CA ILE A 582 17.96 24.56 4.99
C ILE A 582 19.06 25.62 4.98
N LYS A 583 20.32 25.23 5.24
CA LYS A 583 21.49 26.12 5.14
C LYS A 583 21.76 26.65 3.73
N HIS A 584 21.26 25.97 2.70
CA HIS A 584 21.31 26.42 1.31
C HIS A 584 19.98 27.03 0.80
N ASN A 585 19.01 27.29 1.69
CA ASN A 585 17.70 27.89 1.38
C ASN A 585 16.88 27.15 0.29
N VAL A 586 16.98 25.82 0.22
CA VAL A 586 16.18 24.98 -0.68
C VAL A 586 15.24 24.11 0.16
N LEU A 587 13.99 24.55 0.29
CA LEU A 587 13.04 24.00 1.27
C LEU A 587 12.09 22.92 0.73
N ASN A 588 12.22 22.48 -0.52
CA ASN A 588 11.39 21.42 -1.09
C ASN A 588 12.24 20.24 -1.56
N PHE A 589 11.88 19.02 -1.15
CA PHE A 589 12.40 17.79 -1.72
C PHE A 589 11.35 17.13 -2.61
N LEU A 590 11.77 16.64 -3.77
CA LEU A 590 11.00 15.77 -4.65
C LEU A 590 11.80 14.48 -4.88
N THR A 591 11.13 13.33 -4.95
CA THR A 591 11.77 12.04 -5.21
C THR A 591 10.79 11.06 -5.83
N TYR A 592 11.30 10.19 -6.69
CA TYR A 592 10.54 9.03 -7.18
C TYR A 592 10.86 7.83 -6.30
N ALA A 593 9.95 7.52 -5.38
CA ALA A 593 10.09 6.42 -4.44
C ALA A 593 9.58 5.10 -5.04
N ASP A 594 10.44 4.09 -5.07
CA ASP A 594 10.01 2.70 -5.25
C ASP A 594 9.06 2.29 -4.10
N GLU A 595 8.14 1.35 -4.35
CA GLU A 595 7.07 0.92 -3.45
C GLU A 595 7.60 0.53 -2.06
N TYR A 596 8.71 -0.21 -2.02
CA TYR A 596 9.41 -0.59 -0.79
C TYR A 596 9.95 0.61 0.00
N ALA A 597 10.30 1.70 -0.69
CA ALA A 597 10.85 2.92 -0.10
C ALA A 597 9.76 3.93 0.33
N ILE A 598 8.53 3.87 -0.21
CA ILE A 598 7.41 4.75 0.19
C ILE A 598 7.20 4.70 1.71
N GLY A 599 7.30 3.52 2.33
CA GLY A 599 7.16 3.35 3.79
C GLY A 599 8.28 3.97 4.62
N TYR A 600 9.44 4.26 4.03
CA TYR A 600 10.51 5.07 4.61
C TYR A 600 10.26 6.56 4.38
N PHE A 601 10.01 6.97 3.13
CA PHE A 601 9.78 8.38 2.79
C PHE A 601 8.56 8.98 3.51
N LYS A 602 7.44 8.24 3.65
CA LYS A 602 6.30 8.63 4.50
C LYS A 602 6.74 8.96 5.95
N LYS A 603 7.65 8.18 6.54
CA LYS A 603 8.18 8.41 7.90
C LYS A 603 9.16 9.59 7.98
N GLN A 604 9.80 9.95 6.87
CA GLN A 604 10.66 11.13 6.77
C GLN A 604 9.90 12.43 6.51
N GLY A 605 8.56 12.40 6.40
CA GLY A 605 7.71 13.57 6.16
C GLY A 605 7.33 13.81 4.69
N PHE A 606 7.58 12.84 3.80
CA PHE A 606 7.16 12.96 2.40
C PHE A 606 5.70 12.52 2.22
N SER A 607 4.97 13.22 1.35
CA SER A 607 3.59 12.92 0.95
C SER A 607 3.49 12.63 -0.55
N LYS A 608 2.39 11.99 -0.97
CA LYS A 608 1.96 11.96 -2.40
C LYS A 608 1.29 13.28 -2.82
N ASP A 609 0.83 14.08 -1.85
CA ASP A 609 0.35 15.45 -2.07
C ASP A 609 1.55 16.40 -2.17
N ILE A 610 1.69 17.06 -3.32
CA ILE A 610 2.87 17.85 -3.68
C ILE A 610 2.45 19.32 -3.80
N LYS A 611 2.77 20.10 -2.76
CA LYS A 611 2.49 21.54 -2.69
C LYS A 611 3.24 22.37 -3.74
N VAL A 612 4.33 21.85 -4.30
CA VAL A 612 5.10 22.52 -5.35
C VAL A 612 4.28 22.49 -6.66
N PRO A 613 4.00 23.63 -7.31
CA PRO A 613 3.31 23.63 -8.60
C PRO A 613 4.08 22.85 -9.68
N LYS A 614 3.36 22.03 -10.46
CA LYS A 614 3.92 21.16 -11.52
C LYS A 614 4.92 21.87 -12.44
N ALA A 615 4.61 23.11 -12.83
CA ALA A 615 5.44 23.93 -13.70
C ALA A 615 6.86 24.23 -13.16
N ARG A 616 7.14 24.04 -11.86
CA ARG A 616 8.50 24.21 -11.30
C ARG A 616 9.38 22.97 -11.40
N TYR A 617 8.81 21.76 -11.60
CA TYR A 617 9.58 20.51 -11.54
C TYR A 617 9.44 19.60 -12.77
N VAL A 618 8.31 19.65 -13.49
CA VAL A 618 8.10 18.89 -14.72
C VAL A 618 9.19 19.25 -15.74
N GLY A 619 9.84 18.24 -16.32
CA GLY A 619 10.98 18.42 -17.24
C GLY A 619 12.34 18.63 -16.56
N TYR A 620 12.38 18.97 -15.27
CA TYR A 620 13.64 19.11 -14.50
C TYR A 620 14.02 17.82 -13.76
N ILE A 621 13.05 17.20 -13.10
CA ILE A 621 13.17 15.89 -12.44
C ILE A 621 13.20 14.75 -13.48
N LYS A 622 13.77 13.59 -13.13
CA LYS A 622 13.66 12.35 -13.92
C LYS A 622 12.48 11.51 -13.47
N ASP A 623 11.64 11.15 -14.43
CA ASP A 623 10.53 10.23 -14.22
C ASP A 623 11.03 8.78 -14.28
N TYR A 624 10.60 7.94 -13.34
CA TYR A 624 10.98 6.54 -13.23
C TYR A 624 9.74 5.64 -13.27
N GLU A 625 9.71 4.68 -14.20
CA GLU A 625 8.60 3.73 -14.33
C GLU A 625 8.50 2.84 -13.08
N GLY A 626 7.28 2.63 -12.58
CA GLY A 626 7.01 1.88 -11.35
C GLY A 626 7.29 2.63 -10.03
N ALA A 627 7.77 3.88 -10.07
CA ALA A 627 8.00 4.69 -8.87
C ALA A 627 6.90 5.72 -8.63
N THR A 628 6.59 6.02 -7.36
CA THR A 628 5.67 7.09 -6.98
C THR A 628 6.42 8.40 -6.73
N LEU A 629 6.07 9.47 -7.44
CA LEU A 629 6.54 10.81 -7.09
C LEU A 629 6.02 11.22 -5.70
N MET A 630 6.93 11.66 -4.84
CA MET A 630 6.63 12.13 -3.49
C MET A 630 7.35 13.45 -3.20
N GLY A 631 6.70 14.33 -2.43
CA GLY A 631 7.22 15.63 -2.04
C GLY A 631 7.33 15.82 -0.53
N CYS A 632 8.32 16.56 -0.06
CA CYS A 632 8.48 16.97 1.33
C CYS A 632 8.83 18.47 1.41
N GLU A 633 8.13 19.20 2.28
CA GLU A 633 8.35 20.62 2.56
C GLU A 633 9.11 20.75 3.89
N LEU A 634 10.23 21.46 3.88
CA LEU A 634 11.12 21.62 5.03
C LEU A 634 10.76 22.90 5.78
N ASN A 635 10.48 22.76 7.08
CA ASN A 635 10.34 23.92 7.98
C ASN A 635 11.74 24.36 8.50
N PRO A 636 12.24 25.56 8.16
CA PRO A 636 13.56 26.04 8.60
C PRO A 636 13.63 26.36 10.10
N LYS A 637 12.51 26.33 10.83
CA LYS A 637 12.44 26.53 12.29
C LYS A 637 12.62 25.23 13.10
N ILE A 638 12.93 24.12 12.44
CA ILE A 638 13.14 22.80 13.06
C ILE A 638 14.58 22.34 12.79
N PRO A 639 15.46 22.22 13.80
CA PRO A 639 16.76 21.59 13.64
C PRO A 639 16.55 20.07 13.57
N TYR A 640 16.63 19.49 12.36
CA TYR A 640 16.25 18.10 12.13
C TYR A 640 17.21 17.11 12.81
N THR A 641 18.47 17.50 13.01
CA THR A 641 19.49 16.70 13.72
C THR A 641 19.19 16.53 15.22
N GLU A 642 18.34 17.36 15.83
CA GLU A 642 17.93 17.28 17.25
C GLU A 642 16.45 16.91 17.44
N PHE A 643 15.71 16.69 16.34
CA PHE A 643 14.25 16.55 16.33
C PHE A 643 13.70 15.58 17.39
N SER A 644 14.29 14.40 17.53
CA SER A 644 13.89 13.39 18.53
C SER A 644 13.96 13.89 19.98
N VAL A 645 15.00 14.67 20.31
CA VAL A 645 15.19 15.25 21.65
C VAL A 645 14.17 16.35 21.91
N ILE A 646 13.92 17.20 20.91
CA ILE A 646 12.96 18.30 21.01
C ILE A 646 11.53 17.76 21.16
N ILE A 647 11.14 16.77 20.36
CA ILE A 647 9.81 16.12 20.46
C ILE A 647 9.64 15.41 21.82
N LYS A 648 10.70 14.81 22.39
CA LYS A 648 10.65 14.24 23.73
C LYS A 648 10.39 15.33 24.79
N LYS A 649 11.19 16.40 24.81
CA LYS A 649 11.00 17.54 25.72
C LYS A 649 9.60 18.16 25.60
N GLN A 650 9.11 18.39 24.37
CA GLN A 650 7.77 18.93 24.12
C GLN A 650 6.67 18.04 24.71
N LYS A 651 6.80 16.71 24.65
CA LYS A 651 5.86 15.79 25.28
C LYS A 651 5.91 15.84 26.80
N GLU A 652 7.09 15.96 27.39
CA GLU A 652 7.26 16.06 28.86
C GLU A 652 6.65 17.35 29.40
N ILE A 653 6.83 18.47 28.69
CA ILE A 653 6.14 19.75 28.96
C ILE A 653 4.61 19.57 28.91
N ILE A 654 4.08 19.02 27.81
CA ILE A 654 2.64 18.81 27.63
C ILE A 654 2.08 17.87 28.70
N LYS A 655 2.79 16.78 29.04
CA LYS A 655 2.42 15.84 30.10
C LYS A 655 2.28 16.56 31.45
N LYS A 656 3.28 17.34 31.86
CA LYS A 656 3.21 18.13 33.11
C LYS A 656 2.12 19.20 33.11
N ILE A 657 1.83 19.83 31.97
CA ILE A 657 0.72 20.80 31.85
C ILE A 657 -0.63 20.07 32.00
N ILE A 658 -0.78 18.89 31.41
CA ILE A 658 -1.97 18.04 31.57
C ILE A 658 -2.09 17.58 33.04
N GLU A 659 -1.01 17.13 33.68
CA GLU A 659 -1.01 16.71 35.09
C GLU A 659 -1.42 17.85 36.03
N ARG A 660 -0.86 19.06 35.85
CA ARG A 660 -1.24 20.27 36.61
C ARG A 660 -2.71 20.64 36.41
N LYS A 661 -3.20 20.69 35.17
CA LYS A 661 -4.64 20.92 34.90
C LYS A 661 -5.51 19.80 35.46
N GLN A 662 -5.07 18.55 35.39
CA GLN A 662 -5.81 17.41 35.89
C GLN A 662 -5.90 17.41 37.42
N ALA A 663 -4.87 17.90 38.12
CA ALA A 663 -4.90 18.13 39.57
C ALA A 663 -5.93 19.21 39.94
N GLN A 664 -5.95 20.34 39.22
CA GLN A 664 -6.96 21.40 39.40
C GLN A 664 -8.40 20.88 39.14
N ILE A 665 -8.58 20.05 38.11
CA ILE A 665 -9.88 19.46 37.73
C ILE A 665 -10.32 18.33 38.68
N ARG A 666 -9.39 17.65 39.37
CA ARG A 666 -9.66 16.58 40.36
C ARG A 666 -10.17 17.10 41.72
N LYS A 667 -10.55 18.37 41.82
CA LYS A 667 -11.34 18.93 42.93
C LYS A 667 -12.59 18.05 43.17
N VAL A 668 -12.60 17.29 44.26
CA VAL A 668 -13.73 16.43 44.64
C VAL A 668 -14.86 17.32 45.17
N TYR A 669 -15.97 17.37 44.45
CA TYR A 669 -17.16 18.09 44.89
C TYR A 669 -17.95 17.22 45.89
N PRO A 670 -18.55 17.80 46.94
CA PRO A 670 -19.45 17.07 47.82
C PRO A 670 -20.68 16.55 47.07
N GLY A 671 -21.24 15.44 47.53
CA GLY A 671 -22.42 14.82 46.93
C GLY A 671 -23.63 15.76 46.91
N LEU A 672 -24.37 15.74 45.81
CA LEU A 672 -25.50 16.65 45.56
C LEU A 672 -26.64 16.41 46.58
N SER A 673 -26.87 17.38 47.47
CA SER A 673 -27.82 17.27 48.58
C SER A 673 -29.29 17.24 48.15
N CYS A 674 -29.66 17.97 47.09
CA CYS A 674 -31.02 18.13 46.58
C CYS A 674 -31.80 16.82 46.34
N PHE A 675 -31.12 15.70 46.06
CA PHE A 675 -31.78 14.39 45.91
C PHE A 675 -32.31 13.82 47.24
N LYS A 676 -31.82 14.28 48.39
CA LYS A 676 -32.34 13.91 49.72
C LYS A 676 -33.70 14.52 50.02
N GLU A 677 -34.04 15.63 49.37
CA GLU A 677 -35.30 16.37 49.51
C GLU A 677 -36.38 15.85 48.53
N GLY A 678 -36.18 14.67 47.93
CA GLY A 678 -37.14 14.02 47.03
C GLY A 678 -37.10 14.51 45.57
N VAL A 679 -36.29 15.51 45.25
CA VAL A 679 -36.14 16.04 43.88
C VAL A 679 -35.50 14.98 42.97
N ARG A 680 -36.24 14.50 41.96
CA ARG A 680 -35.80 13.39 41.09
C ARG A 680 -34.91 13.81 39.91
N GLN A 681 -34.86 15.09 39.54
CA GLN A 681 -34.10 15.60 38.41
C GLN A 681 -33.62 17.03 38.67
N ILE A 682 -32.41 17.37 38.22
CA ILE A 682 -31.85 18.73 38.23
C ILE A 682 -31.28 19.09 36.85
N PRO A 683 -31.21 20.39 36.48
CA PRO A 683 -30.49 20.83 35.28
C PRO A 683 -29.00 20.49 35.34
N ILE A 684 -28.43 20.08 34.21
CA ILE A 684 -26.99 19.77 34.09
C ILE A 684 -26.15 21.03 34.40
N GLU A 685 -26.69 22.19 34.05
CA GLU A 685 -26.17 23.53 34.28
C GLU A 685 -26.07 23.90 35.78
N SER A 686 -26.82 23.24 36.66
CA SER A 686 -26.77 23.49 38.11
C SER A 686 -25.70 22.67 38.85
N ILE A 687 -25.12 21.65 38.21
CA ILE A 687 -24.09 20.79 38.84
C ILE A 687 -22.81 21.62 39.03
N PRO A 688 -22.31 21.82 40.27
CA PRO A 688 -21.23 22.79 40.54
C PRO A 688 -19.98 22.59 39.68
N GLY A 689 -19.47 21.37 39.57
CA GLY A 689 -18.29 21.07 38.76
C GLY A 689 -18.50 21.28 37.24
N ILE A 690 -19.72 21.13 36.73
CA ILE A 690 -20.02 21.41 35.31
C ILE A 690 -20.12 22.93 35.08
N ARG A 691 -20.78 23.64 36.01
CA ARG A 691 -20.89 25.10 36.01
C ARG A 691 -19.52 25.78 36.09
N GLU A 692 -18.62 25.29 36.93
CA GLU A 692 -17.24 25.79 37.04
C GLU A 692 -16.40 25.56 35.77
N THR A 693 -16.68 24.52 34.96
CA THR A 693 -16.04 24.34 33.65
C THR A 693 -16.57 25.26 32.54
N GLY A 694 -17.55 26.12 32.82
CA GLY A 694 -18.12 27.04 31.84
C GLY A 694 -18.94 26.36 30.74
N TRP A 695 -19.39 25.12 30.96
CA TRP A 695 -20.17 24.34 30.00
C TRP A 695 -21.47 25.07 29.61
N LYS A 696 -21.79 25.06 28.31
CA LYS A 696 -23.01 25.64 27.74
C LYS A 696 -23.71 24.58 26.88
N PRO A 697 -24.99 24.26 27.10
CA PRO A 697 -25.71 23.25 26.32
C PRO A 697 -25.76 23.63 24.84
N SER A 698 -25.69 22.66 23.94
CA SER A 698 -25.76 22.92 22.50
C SER A 698 -27.11 23.52 22.08
N ILE A 699 -27.14 24.14 20.90
CA ILE A 699 -28.39 24.72 20.35
C ILE A 699 -29.43 23.62 20.07
N LYS A 700 -29.00 22.38 19.79
CA LYS A 700 -29.89 21.22 19.67
C LYS A 700 -30.49 20.81 21.02
N GLU A 701 -29.68 20.69 22.07
CA GLU A 701 -30.15 20.33 23.41
C GLU A 701 -31.12 21.36 23.98
N ARG A 702 -30.86 22.67 23.81
CA ARG A 702 -31.77 23.74 24.23
C ARG A 702 -33.14 23.69 23.55
N ARG A 703 -33.24 23.19 22.30
CA ARG A 703 -34.54 22.89 21.66
C ARG A 703 -35.21 21.64 22.26
N ALA A 704 -34.44 20.60 22.59
CA ALA A 704 -34.95 19.37 23.20
C ALA A 704 -35.47 19.58 24.64
N GLN A 705 -34.79 20.38 25.46
CA GLN A 705 -35.27 20.74 26.81
C GLN A 705 -36.56 21.56 26.74
N ARG A 706 -36.64 22.59 25.87
CA ARG A 706 -37.87 23.41 25.71
C ARG A 706 -39.07 22.61 25.21
N SER A 707 -38.89 21.69 24.26
CA SER A 707 -39.98 20.83 23.78
C SER A 707 -40.47 19.86 24.87
N ARG A 708 -39.56 19.31 25.70
CA ARG A 708 -39.94 18.49 26.86
C ARG A 708 -40.71 19.28 27.92
N SER A 709 -40.26 20.47 28.31
CA SER A 709 -40.99 21.26 29.32
C SER A 709 -42.37 21.70 28.83
N THR A 710 -42.51 22.05 27.55
CA THR A 710 -43.81 22.40 26.95
C THR A 710 -44.78 21.20 26.95
N LEU A 711 -44.32 20.01 26.51
CA LEU A 711 -45.11 18.78 26.55
C LEU A 711 -45.56 18.40 27.97
N GLN A 712 -44.71 18.65 28.97
CA GLN A 712 -45.00 18.35 30.36
C GLN A 712 -45.97 19.37 31.00
N HIS A 713 -45.95 20.63 30.54
CA HIS A 713 -46.94 21.65 30.93
C HIS A 713 -48.34 21.34 30.34
N ILE A 714 -48.40 20.93 29.06
CA ILE A 714 -49.65 20.53 28.39
C ILE A 714 -50.28 19.31 29.10
N LYS A 715 -49.47 18.34 29.53
CA LYS A 715 -49.96 17.18 30.30
C LYS A 715 -50.60 17.52 31.65
N ASN A 716 -50.32 18.70 32.21
CA ASN A 716 -50.79 19.12 33.53
C ASN A 716 -52.03 20.05 33.46
N HIS A 717 -52.44 20.52 32.27
CA HIS A 717 -53.65 21.32 32.07
C HIS A 717 -54.47 20.81 30.87
N PRO A 718 -55.35 19.81 31.06
CA PRO A 718 -56.23 19.32 30.01
C PRO A 718 -57.42 20.27 29.77
N SER A 719 -57.29 21.21 28.82
CA SER A 719 -58.44 21.92 28.26
C SER A 719 -59.12 21.08 27.17
N THR A 720 -60.44 21.25 27.02
CA THR A 720 -61.33 20.39 26.22
C THR A 720 -61.02 20.33 24.72
N GLU A 721 -60.25 21.27 24.18
CA GLU A 721 -59.82 21.27 22.78
C GLU A 721 -58.71 20.24 22.49
N SER A 722 -57.87 19.91 23.48
CA SER A 722 -56.73 18.98 23.29
C SER A 722 -57.17 17.59 22.83
N SER A 723 -58.38 17.15 23.20
CA SER A 723 -58.98 15.88 22.79
C SER A 723 -59.22 15.78 21.27
N LYS A 724 -59.53 16.90 20.60
CA LYS A 724 -59.72 16.92 19.13
C LYS A 724 -58.39 16.75 18.38
N CYS A 725 -57.32 17.37 18.89
CA CYS A 725 -55.98 17.24 18.31
C CYS A 725 -55.41 15.83 18.44
N LEU A 726 -55.73 15.11 19.52
CA LEU A 726 -55.32 13.71 19.70
C LEU A 726 -56.01 12.76 18.70
N ALA A 727 -57.30 12.98 18.39
CA ALA A 727 -58.02 12.20 17.39
C ALA A 727 -57.41 12.35 15.97
N LEU A 728 -57.13 13.59 15.56
CA LEU A 728 -56.50 13.90 14.26
C LEU A 728 -55.09 13.28 14.11
N HIS A 729 -54.33 13.17 15.21
CA HIS A 729 -52.99 12.59 15.18
C HIS A 729 -52.99 11.05 15.16
N GLY A 730 -54.12 10.41 15.51
CA GLY A 730 -54.34 8.96 15.37
C GLY A 730 -54.60 8.57 13.92
N THR A 731 -55.59 9.18 13.28
CA THR A 731 -56.00 8.88 11.88
C THR A 731 -54.87 9.10 10.86
N CYS A 732 -53.96 10.06 11.12
CA CYS A 732 -52.79 10.30 10.26
C CYS A 732 -51.70 9.20 10.34
N LYS A 733 -51.89 8.17 11.18
CA LYS A 733 -50.89 7.12 11.43
C LYS A 733 -51.18 5.79 10.73
N GLU A 734 -52.42 5.54 10.36
CA GLU A 734 -52.86 4.28 9.74
C GLU A 734 -52.71 4.31 8.21
N ASN A 735 -52.84 5.49 7.59
CA ASN A 735 -52.80 5.66 6.13
C ASN A 735 -51.36 5.70 5.55
N ARG A 736 -50.55 4.68 5.88
CA ARG A 736 -49.12 4.60 5.50
C ARG A 736 -48.82 3.76 4.25
N SER A 737 -49.87 3.31 3.55
CA SER A 737 -49.83 2.46 2.35
C SER A 737 -50.11 3.20 1.03
N ALA A 738 -50.38 4.51 1.07
CA ALA A 738 -50.91 5.28 -0.07
C ALA A 738 -49.86 6.09 -0.88
N TRP A 739 -48.56 5.79 -0.75
CA TRP A 739 -47.48 6.49 -1.49
C TRP A 739 -46.51 5.50 -2.14
N LEU A 740 -46.97 4.86 -3.21
CA LEU A 740 -46.16 4.15 -4.20
C LEU A 740 -46.70 4.47 -5.60
N LEU A 741 -46.17 5.53 -6.19
CA LEU A 741 -46.17 5.89 -7.62
C LEU A 741 -44.96 6.82 -7.85
#